data_AF-A0A382BKV4-F1
#
_entry.id   AF-A0A382BKV4-F1
#
_cell.length_a   1.000
_cell.length_b   1.000
_cell.length_c   1.000
_cell.angle_alpha   90.00
_cell.angle_beta   90.00
_cell.angle_gamma   90.00
#
_symmetry.space_group_name_H-M   'P 1'
#
loop_
_entity.id
_entity.type
_entity.pdbx_description
1 polymer ?
#
loop_
_entity_poly.entity_id
_entity_poly.type
_entity_poly.pdbx_seq_one_letter_code
_entity_poly.pdbx_strand_id
1 'polypeptide(L)'
;MYKPLTLIVLLLTSSFTVLDVSSIDVSIEETGEETPRPMAINYIPFKEVATIVIDEKDDKMMISYSLLSKDKEDFRIPDSLEAKILGTEKIVSIVYTSEDNCALGVLNATCILINIPLKEIKEEIEITDSYDPETGIGYKEMQKTAREIGDSIIDDINQALAINVEYHSVVALTDYDLTDEDAAVLSVVYTMYDLPAKLLYNMLILQNITDEIRMAAGFFNHAKDLTADENSEFKFSMIVEPTRILYSLHLSVISSDNEIDFNNFSPIDLLRVDELNRSKLFADGFYPLNSIVNVIIFSERELQVLKTNSEVIASIGNANELQKNGWYFISSKSDSDDGINKLDLRYLFGKTNSVSKQQLLLSIIPIVEDVKPIEISEWLPVGVKSPAPNFEREFGTITGLYEEIGSPKKNYTYTWGMELIRGIPDKITSNIDLGLPEDAKIIKGDETELLVFYLLVPNTGDTSAAFYPQYSKMYDGKDRIFDSLTHEFKNPTGWSEECLVNPVMIQPGQQKLMKLCFEIPKDADHFKIVTLLPYYNDPRSDSAIGGYYDIVAMFDRLGIGEDALPQPAEETNQGGGCLIATATFGSEMAPQVQLLRELRDNTVLQTESGSAFMTGFNQFYYSFSPYIADYERENPAFKETVKLALTPLLTSLTLLQ
;
A
#
# COMPACT_ATOMS: atom_id res chain seq x y z
N MET A 1 -4.90 -14.75 20.04
CA MET A 1 -6.17 -14.76 20.78
C MET A 1 -6.56 -13.32 21.11
N TYR A 2 -6.92 -12.56 20.07
CA TYR A 2 -7.58 -11.27 20.23
C TYR A 2 -8.94 -11.52 20.88
N LYS A 3 -9.36 -10.68 21.83
CA LYS A 3 -10.72 -10.78 22.36
C LYS A 3 -11.70 -10.33 21.27
N PRO A 4 -12.87 -10.97 21.13
CA PRO A 4 -13.90 -10.50 20.20
C PRO A 4 -14.32 -9.05 20.47
N LEU A 5 -14.19 -8.55 21.70
CA LEU A 5 -14.39 -7.12 22.03
C LEU A 5 -13.44 -6.17 21.29
N THR A 6 -12.14 -6.51 21.21
CA THR A 6 -11.10 -5.70 20.54
C THR A 6 -11.33 -5.66 19.02
N LEU A 7 -11.90 -6.72 18.45
CA LEU A 7 -12.32 -6.76 17.05
C LEU A 7 -13.47 -5.79 16.76
N ILE A 8 -14.39 -5.62 17.73
CA ILE A 8 -15.66 -4.91 17.56
C ILE A 8 -15.51 -3.39 17.69
N VAL A 9 -14.70 -2.87 18.60
CA VAL A 9 -14.50 -1.41 18.68
C VAL A 9 -13.64 -0.93 17.50
N LEU A 10 -12.66 -1.71 17.04
CA LEU A 10 -11.95 -1.50 15.77
C LEU A 10 -12.91 -1.48 14.55
N LEU A 11 -13.95 -2.33 14.54
CA LEU A 11 -15.03 -2.28 13.52
C LEU A 11 -15.94 -1.05 13.62
N LEU A 12 -16.34 -0.66 14.83
CA LEU A 12 -17.28 0.44 15.06
C LEU A 12 -16.62 1.82 14.87
N THR A 13 -15.40 2.00 15.38
CA THR A 13 -14.61 3.23 15.22
C THR A 13 -14.26 3.44 13.76
N SER A 14 -13.67 2.44 13.11
CA SER A 14 -13.27 2.54 11.70
C SER A 14 -14.47 2.81 10.77
N SER A 15 -15.67 2.31 11.09
CA SER A 15 -16.90 2.60 10.33
C SER A 15 -17.39 4.05 10.46
N PHE A 16 -16.99 4.78 11.51
CA PHE A 16 -17.44 6.15 11.77
C PHE A 16 -16.37 7.23 11.55
N THR A 17 -15.14 7.03 12.00
CA THR A 17 -14.06 8.03 11.90
C THR A 17 -13.72 8.41 10.46
N VAL A 18 -13.86 7.44 9.55
CA VAL A 18 -13.61 7.59 8.12
C VAL A 18 -14.75 8.32 7.38
N LEU A 19 -15.96 8.43 7.97
CA LEU A 19 -17.19 8.74 7.24
C LEU A 19 -18.08 9.81 7.89
N ASP A 20 -17.48 10.89 8.41
CA ASP A 20 -18.22 12.11 8.79
C ASP A 20 -18.25 13.09 7.59
N VAL A 21 -19.45 13.45 7.12
CA VAL A 21 -19.70 14.16 5.85
C VAL A 21 -19.13 15.59 5.83
N SER A 22 -18.68 16.10 6.99
CA SER A 22 -18.10 17.43 7.17
C SER A 22 -16.78 17.70 6.42
N SER A 23 -16.13 16.67 5.83
CA SER A 23 -14.87 16.80 5.09
C SER A 23 -14.98 16.60 3.57
N ILE A 24 -16.19 16.50 3.02
CA ILE A 24 -16.38 16.31 1.58
C ILE A 24 -16.18 17.64 0.83
N ASP A 25 -15.24 17.66 -0.10
CA ASP A 25 -14.84 18.86 -0.82
C ASP A 25 -15.83 19.15 -1.98
N VAL A 26 -16.63 20.20 -1.84
CA VAL A 26 -17.61 20.64 -2.84
C VAL A 26 -17.03 21.82 -3.63
N SER A 27 -16.04 21.51 -4.46
CA SER A 27 -15.44 22.48 -5.37
C SER A 27 -16.45 22.90 -6.47
N ILE A 28 -16.99 24.11 -6.33
CA ILE A 28 -17.78 24.77 -7.37
C ILE A 28 -16.82 25.50 -8.29
N GLU A 29 -16.41 24.87 -9.39
CA GLU A 29 -15.80 25.61 -10.50
C GLU A 29 -16.87 26.42 -11.23
N GLU A 30 -16.89 27.75 -11.04
CA GLU A 30 -17.60 28.67 -11.92
C GLU A 30 -16.89 28.78 -13.28
N THR A 31 -16.90 27.70 -14.06
CA THR A 31 -16.64 27.76 -15.50
C THR A 31 -17.98 27.83 -16.25
N GLY A 32 -18.09 28.77 -17.19
CA GLY A 32 -19.36 29.18 -17.82
C GLY A 32 -19.92 28.23 -18.87
N GLU A 33 -19.85 26.91 -18.66
CA GLU A 33 -20.54 25.90 -19.45
C GLU A 33 -21.54 25.13 -18.56
N GLU A 34 -22.58 24.54 -19.14
CA GLU A 34 -23.62 23.79 -18.40
C GLU A 34 -23.09 22.43 -17.90
N THR A 35 -22.19 22.47 -16.92
CA THR A 35 -21.87 21.28 -16.11
C THR A 35 -23.09 20.93 -15.25
N PRO A 36 -23.46 19.63 -15.13
CA PRO A 36 -24.55 19.23 -14.26
C PRO A 36 -24.17 19.57 -12.82
N ARG A 37 -25.02 20.36 -12.13
CA ARG A 37 -24.79 20.78 -10.74
C ARG A 37 -24.42 19.55 -9.89
N PRO A 38 -23.39 19.62 -9.04
CA PRO A 38 -23.02 18.51 -8.17
C PRO A 38 -24.24 18.10 -7.35
N MET A 39 -24.53 16.79 -7.35
CA MET A 39 -25.66 16.22 -6.62
C MET A 39 -25.39 16.41 -5.13
N ALA A 40 -26.28 17.14 -4.44
CA ALA A 40 -26.15 17.31 -2.99
C ALA A 40 -26.17 15.95 -2.31
N ILE A 41 -25.16 15.69 -1.48
CA ILE A 41 -25.13 14.53 -0.60
C ILE A 41 -26.07 14.82 0.56
N ASN A 42 -27.07 13.96 0.74
CA ASN A 42 -27.99 14.09 1.86
C ASN A 42 -27.36 13.45 3.10
N TYR A 43 -27.66 14.00 4.27
CA TYR A 43 -27.21 13.48 5.56
C TYR A 43 -28.40 12.96 6.37
N ILE A 44 -28.29 11.70 6.82
CA ILE A 44 -29.13 11.08 7.85
C ILE A 44 -28.16 10.45 8.87
N PRO A 45 -28.37 10.60 10.20
CA PRO A 45 -27.50 10.01 11.23
C PRO A 45 -27.44 8.49 11.20
N PHE A 46 -28.55 7.83 10.85
CA PHE A 46 -28.69 6.38 10.77
C PHE A 46 -27.83 5.76 9.66
N LYS A 47 -27.07 4.72 10.00
CA LYS A 47 -26.23 3.92 9.09
C LYS A 47 -26.49 2.42 9.30
N GLU A 48 -26.39 1.65 8.23
CA GLU A 48 -26.40 0.18 8.23
C GLU A 48 -25.10 -0.38 7.66
N VAL A 49 -24.50 -1.37 8.32
CA VAL A 49 -23.25 -2.02 7.89
C VAL A 49 -23.42 -3.53 7.94
N ALA A 50 -23.06 -4.21 6.85
CA ALA A 50 -22.92 -5.66 6.79
C ALA A 50 -21.44 -5.99 6.83
N THR A 51 -20.97 -6.62 7.89
CA THR A 51 -19.54 -6.88 8.14
C THR A 51 -19.23 -8.36 7.99
N ILE A 52 -18.12 -8.66 7.34
CA ILE A 52 -17.44 -9.95 7.39
C ILE A 52 -16.05 -9.71 7.94
N VAL A 53 -15.67 -10.48 8.96
CA VAL A 53 -14.27 -10.60 9.39
C VAL A 53 -13.82 -12.02 9.17
N ILE A 54 -12.65 -12.19 8.56
CA ILE A 54 -11.97 -13.47 8.39
C ILE A 54 -10.63 -13.37 9.10
N ASP A 55 -10.37 -14.30 10.01
CA ASP A 55 -9.08 -14.48 10.69
C ASP A 55 -8.50 -15.81 10.23
N GLU A 56 -7.54 -15.77 9.29
CA GLU A 56 -6.86 -16.96 8.76
C GLU A 56 -6.01 -17.67 9.83
N LYS A 57 -5.62 -16.97 10.91
CA LYS A 57 -4.68 -17.48 11.92
C LYS A 57 -5.38 -18.28 13.01
N ASP A 58 -6.51 -17.77 13.50
CA ASP A 58 -7.35 -18.44 14.51
C ASP A 58 -8.42 -19.37 13.87
N ASP A 59 -8.49 -19.46 12.52
CA ASP A 59 -9.56 -20.11 11.71
C ASP A 59 -10.96 -19.73 12.20
N LYS A 60 -11.24 -18.43 12.11
CA LYS A 60 -12.51 -17.85 12.52
C LYS A 60 -13.06 -16.92 11.45
N MET A 61 -14.37 -16.99 11.28
CA MET A 61 -15.12 -16.05 10.46
C MET A 61 -16.29 -15.51 11.28
N MET A 62 -16.38 -14.17 11.36
CA MET A 62 -17.52 -13.48 11.92
C MET A 62 -18.33 -12.83 10.79
N ILE A 63 -19.63 -13.11 10.76
CA ILE A 63 -20.60 -12.32 10.00
C ILE A 63 -21.35 -11.45 10.99
N SER A 64 -21.52 -10.17 10.69
CA SER A 64 -22.38 -9.30 11.49
C SER A 64 -23.19 -8.30 10.68
N TYR A 65 -24.32 -7.88 11.24
CA TYR A 65 -25.09 -6.73 10.77
C TYR A 65 -25.16 -5.70 11.89
N SER A 66 -24.80 -4.46 11.57
CA SER A 66 -24.76 -3.34 12.51
C SER A 66 -25.71 -2.24 12.05
N LEU A 67 -26.53 -1.74 12.96
CA LEU A 67 -27.36 -0.55 12.79
C LEU A 67 -26.86 0.51 13.77
N LEU A 68 -26.50 1.68 13.28
CA LEU A 68 -25.82 2.70 14.07
C LEU A 68 -26.48 4.07 13.87
N SER A 69 -26.55 4.88 14.92
CA SER A 69 -27.00 6.27 14.80
C SER A 69 -26.40 7.17 15.87
N LYS A 70 -26.25 8.44 15.51
CA LYS A 70 -25.94 9.54 16.44
C LYS A 70 -27.18 10.33 16.86
N ASP A 71 -28.37 9.84 16.48
CA ASP A 71 -29.67 10.33 16.93
C ASP A 71 -30.31 9.30 17.87
N LYS A 72 -30.70 9.74 19.06
CA LYS A 72 -31.37 8.92 20.07
C LYS A 72 -32.77 8.49 19.66
N GLU A 73 -33.45 9.24 18.79
CA GLU A 73 -34.83 8.97 18.39
C GLU A 73 -34.91 7.67 17.56
N ASP A 74 -33.87 7.36 16.77
CA ASP A 74 -33.75 6.11 16.01
C ASP A 74 -33.80 4.87 16.91
N PHE A 75 -33.31 4.98 18.15
CA PHE A 75 -33.33 3.97 19.20
C PHE A 75 -34.26 4.33 20.39
N ARG A 76 -35.11 5.35 20.23
CA ARG A 76 -36.05 5.87 21.24
C ARG A 76 -35.46 5.97 22.65
N ILE A 77 -34.20 6.39 22.75
CA ILE A 77 -33.52 6.51 24.04
C ILE A 77 -34.00 7.81 24.72
N PRO A 78 -34.57 7.77 25.94
CA PRO A 78 -35.15 8.95 26.57
C PRO A 78 -34.15 10.07 26.80
N ASP A 79 -34.58 11.33 26.58
CA ASP A 79 -33.83 12.55 26.92
C ASP A 79 -33.20 12.50 28.32
N SER A 80 -33.94 11.99 29.31
CA SER A 80 -33.50 11.91 30.70
C SER A 80 -32.35 10.92 30.90
N LEU A 81 -32.29 9.84 30.10
CA LEU A 81 -31.21 8.85 30.17
C LEU A 81 -29.95 9.39 29.47
N GLU A 82 -30.09 9.91 28.24
CA GLU A 82 -28.96 10.49 27.50
C GLU A 82 -28.32 11.65 28.29
N ALA A 83 -29.12 12.59 28.79
CA ALA A 83 -28.62 13.73 29.57
C ALA A 83 -27.94 13.29 30.88
N LYS A 84 -28.35 12.17 31.47
CA LYS A 84 -27.76 11.62 32.70
C LYS A 84 -26.45 10.88 32.43
N ILE A 85 -26.36 10.15 31.32
CA ILE A 85 -25.10 9.53 30.87
C ILE A 85 -24.07 10.62 30.56
N LEU A 86 -24.42 11.59 29.71
CA LEU A 86 -23.54 12.70 29.33
C LEU A 86 -23.15 13.55 30.55
N GLY A 87 -24.13 13.91 31.40
CA GLY A 87 -23.89 14.70 32.62
C GLY A 87 -23.17 13.95 33.75
N THR A 88 -22.85 12.67 33.57
CA THR A 88 -21.93 11.95 34.46
C THR A 88 -20.47 12.27 34.14
N GLU A 89 -20.17 12.66 32.89
CA GLU A 89 -18.84 13.00 32.32
C GLU A 89 -17.77 11.89 32.37
N LYS A 90 -17.97 10.83 33.17
CA LYS A 90 -16.99 9.76 33.45
C LYS A 90 -17.25 8.44 32.71
N ILE A 91 -18.40 8.27 32.05
CA ILE A 91 -18.75 7.02 31.37
C ILE A 91 -18.25 7.09 29.93
N VAL A 92 -17.46 6.10 29.50
CA VAL A 92 -17.01 6.01 28.10
C VAL A 92 -17.92 5.14 27.24
N SER A 93 -18.50 4.08 27.82
CA SER A 93 -19.53 3.29 27.13
C SER A 93 -20.45 2.51 28.07
N ILE A 94 -21.59 2.11 27.53
CA ILE A 94 -22.50 1.13 28.12
C ILE A 94 -22.72 0.04 27.06
N VAL A 95 -22.56 -1.23 27.42
CA VAL A 95 -22.71 -2.37 26.50
C VAL A 95 -23.71 -3.37 27.07
N TYR A 96 -24.81 -3.58 26.35
CA TYR A 96 -25.82 -4.61 26.60
C TYR A 96 -25.54 -5.81 25.71
N THR A 97 -25.23 -6.99 26.26
CA THR A 97 -24.80 -8.13 25.44
C THR A 97 -25.24 -9.51 25.96
N SER A 98 -25.39 -10.45 25.03
CA SER A 98 -25.57 -11.90 25.26
C SER A 98 -24.29 -12.70 25.00
N GLU A 99 -23.16 -12.03 24.78
CA GLU A 99 -21.85 -12.66 24.61
C GLU A 99 -21.47 -13.52 25.81
N ASP A 100 -21.09 -14.77 25.53
CA ASP A 100 -20.73 -15.76 26.52
C ASP A 100 -19.48 -15.30 27.29
N ASN A 101 -19.51 -15.38 28.62
CA ASN A 101 -18.43 -14.89 29.50
C ASN A 101 -18.14 -13.38 29.37
N CYS A 102 -19.18 -12.56 29.13
CA CYS A 102 -19.14 -11.09 29.01
C CYS A 102 -18.22 -10.34 30.01
N ALA A 103 -18.01 -10.92 31.21
CA ALA A 103 -17.09 -10.45 32.23
C ALA A 103 -16.55 -11.63 33.05
N LEU A 104 -15.38 -11.43 33.67
CA LEU A 104 -14.73 -12.47 34.47
C LEU A 104 -15.65 -12.98 35.60
N GLY A 105 -15.96 -14.28 35.55
CA GLY A 105 -16.79 -14.98 36.52
C GLY A 105 -18.31 -14.96 36.21
N VAL A 106 -18.73 -14.29 35.14
CA VAL A 106 -20.11 -14.40 34.62
C VAL A 106 -20.20 -15.61 33.68
N LEU A 107 -21.19 -16.46 33.88
CA LEU A 107 -21.47 -17.64 33.05
C LEU A 107 -22.97 -17.69 32.76
N ASN A 108 -23.37 -18.00 31.52
CA ASN A 108 -24.77 -18.18 31.11
C ASN A 108 -25.70 -17.06 31.60
N ALA A 109 -25.39 -15.82 31.23
CA ALA A 109 -26.16 -14.64 31.64
C ALA A 109 -26.03 -13.53 30.59
N THR A 110 -27.12 -12.79 30.37
CA THR A 110 -27.10 -11.55 29.57
C THR A 110 -26.67 -10.38 30.46
N CYS A 111 -25.79 -9.52 29.94
CA CYS A 111 -25.04 -8.54 30.72
C CYS A 111 -25.29 -7.09 30.29
N ILE A 112 -25.24 -6.17 31.25
CA ILE A 112 -25.00 -4.74 31.04
C ILE A 112 -23.63 -4.42 31.65
N LEU A 113 -22.74 -3.87 30.85
CA LEU A 113 -21.40 -3.41 31.24
C LEU A 113 -21.39 -1.88 31.18
N ILE A 114 -21.14 -1.20 32.29
CA ILE A 114 -20.94 0.26 32.35
C ILE A 114 -19.44 0.51 32.51
N ASN A 115 -18.80 1.04 31.48
CA ASN A 115 -17.35 1.19 31.42
C ASN A 115 -16.94 2.62 31.79
N ILE A 116 -16.07 2.73 32.81
CA ILE A 116 -15.62 3.99 33.40
C ILE A 116 -14.08 3.99 33.36
N PRO A 117 -13.41 4.97 32.73
CA PRO A 117 -11.94 5.00 32.72
C PRO A 117 -11.37 5.10 34.13
N LEU A 118 -10.29 4.36 34.39
CA LEU A 118 -9.65 4.31 35.70
C LEU A 118 -9.12 5.68 36.15
N LYS A 119 -8.74 6.53 35.19
CA LYS A 119 -8.33 7.91 35.42
C LYS A 119 -9.42 8.74 36.12
N GLU A 120 -10.64 8.72 35.58
CA GLU A 120 -11.79 9.46 36.13
C GLU A 120 -12.08 9.08 37.59
N ILE A 121 -11.91 7.80 37.92
CA ILE A 121 -12.11 7.29 39.29
C ILE A 121 -10.93 7.67 40.22
N LYS A 122 -9.69 7.70 39.70
CA LYS A 122 -8.52 8.16 40.48
C LYS A 122 -8.63 9.64 40.85
N GLU A 123 -9.08 10.48 39.91
CA GLU A 123 -9.27 11.92 40.14
C GLU A 123 -10.36 12.21 41.18
N GLU A 124 -11.44 11.42 41.21
CA GLU A 124 -12.53 11.58 42.18
C GLU A 124 -12.15 11.24 43.64
N ILE A 125 -11.23 10.30 43.86
CA ILE A 125 -10.88 9.80 45.21
C ILE A 125 -9.63 10.52 45.78
N GLU A 126 -9.06 11.50 45.07
CA GLU A 126 -7.79 12.19 45.43
C GLU A 126 -6.60 11.24 45.71
N ILE A 127 -6.61 10.02 45.14
CA ILE A 127 -5.58 9.00 45.44
C ILE A 127 -4.26 9.39 44.76
N THR A 128 -3.39 10.02 45.55
CA THR A 128 -1.99 10.32 45.21
C THR A 128 -1.13 9.07 45.44
N ASP A 129 -1.11 8.18 44.45
CA ASP A 129 -0.20 7.01 44.30
C ASP A 129 -0.08 6.04 45.49
N SER A 130 -0.97 6.13 46.47
CA SER A 130 -1.01 5.26 47.66
C SER A 130 -1.58 3.86 47.36
N TYR A 131 -1.15 3.20 46.29
CA TYR A 131 -1.42 1.78 46.12
C TYR A 131 -0.53 0.98 47.07
N ASP A 132 -1.13 0.41 48.11
CA ASP A 132 -0.47 -0.56 48.99
C ASP A 132 -0.79 -2.00 48.50
N PRO A 133 0.15 -2.68 47.81
CA PRO A 133 -0.06 -4.03 47.32
C PRO A 133 -0.21 -5.09 48.43
N GLU A 134 0.20 -4.81 49.68
CA GLU A 134 0.03 -5.77 50.79
C GLU A 134 -1.37 -5.71 51.42
N THR A 135 -2.05 -4.56 51.35
CA THR A 135 -3.39 -4.39 51.95
C THR A 135 -4.54 -4.28 50.95
N GLY A 136 -4.27 -3.89 49.70
CA GLY A 136 -5.29 -3.72 48.66
C GLY A 136 -6.26 -2.56 48.92
N ILE A 137 -5.88 -1.64 49.81
CA ILE A 137 -6.59 -0.38 50.07
C ILE A 137 -6.35 0.55 48.86
N GLY A 138 -7.40 1.22 48.38
CA GLY A 138 -7.43 1.87 47.06
C GLY A 138 -8.30 1.12 46.04
N TYR A 139 -7.93 -0.09 45.59
CA TYR A 139 -8.69 -0.79 44.54
C TYR A 139 -10.15 -1.10 44.95
N LYS A 140 -10.39 -1.47 46.20
CA LYS A 140 -11.77 -1.69 46.72
C LYS A 140 -12.60 -0.41 46.77
N GLU A 141 -11.95 0.74 46.97
CA GLU A 141 -12.60 2.05 46.97
C GLU A 141 -12.93 2.47 45.54
N MET A 142 -12.00 2.27 44.60
CA MET A 142 -12.26 2.45 43.16
C MET A 142 -13.41 1.57 42.66
N GLN A 143 -13.47 0.30 43.05
CA GLN A 143 -14.61 -0.58 42.74
C GLN A 143 -15.93 -0.07 43.35
N LYS A 144 -15.90 0.48 44.57
CA LYS A 144 -17.08 1.07 45.22
C LYS A 144 -17.55 2.32 44.47
N THR A 145 -16.66 3.24 44.13
CA THR A 145 -16.98 4.46 43.38
C THR A 145 -17.52 4.14 41.99
N ALA A 146 -16.88 3.22 41.26
CA ALA A 146 -17.38 2.73 39.97
C ALA A 146 -18.81 2.20 40.10
N ARG A 147 -19.06 1.34 41.12
CA ARG A 147 -20.40 0.84 41.41
C ARG A 147 -21.39 1.96 41.76
N GLU A 148 -21.01 2.95 42.56
CA GLU A 148 -21.89 4.08 42.90
C GLU A 148 -22.30 4.88 41.65
N ILE A 149 -21.41 5.02 40.67
CA ILE A 149 -21.72 5.60 39.34
C ILE A 149 -22.69 4.69 38.56
N GLY A 150 -22.41 3.39 38.46
CA GLY A 150 -23.27 2.43 37.76
C GLY A 150 -24.68 2.31 38.37
N ASP A 151 -24.76 2.14 39.69
CA ASP A 151 -26.01 2.05 40.45
C ASP A 151 -26.82 3.36 40.33
N SER A 152 -26.18 4.50 40.03
CA SER A 152 -26.87 5.76 39.81
C SER A 152 -27.68 5.81 38.50
N ILE A 153 -27.33 5.02 37.47
CA ILE A 153 -27.99 5.04 36.14
C ILE A 153 -28.70 3.74 35.75
N ILE A 154 -28.44 2.63 36.44
CA ILE A 154 -28.93 1.31 36.01
C ILE A 154 -30.46 1.20 35.99
N ASP A 155 -31.16 1.89 36.89
CA ASP A 155 -32.63 1.91 36.93
C ASP A 155 -33.22 2.61 35.69
N ASP A 156 -32.60 3.69 35.20
CA ASP A 156 -33.02 4.36 33.96
C ASP A 156 -32.74 3.49 32.73
N ILE A 157 -31.65 2.71 32.72
CA ILE A 157 -31.33 1.74 31.66
C ILE A 157 -32.35 0.60 31.66
N ASN A 158 -32.64 0.02 32.84
CA ASN A 158 -33.67 -1.00 33.02
C ASN A 158 -35.02 -0.52 32.47
N GLN A 159 -35.42 0.72 32.80
CA GLN A 159 -36.64 1.33 32.30
C GLN A 159 -36.61 1.58 30.78
N ALA A 160 -35.52 2.13 30.24
CA ALA A 160 -35.42 2.53 28.83
C ALA A 160 -35.32 1.35 27.85
N LEU A 161 -34.71 0.24 28.26
CA LEU A 161 -34.55 -0.97 27.45
C LEU A 161 -35.60 -2.05 27.78
N ALA A 162 -36.49 -1.80 28.74
CA ALA A 162 -37.49 -2.73 29.27
C ALA A 162 -36.88 -4.06 29.78
N ILE A 163 -35.78 -3.94 30.55
CA ILE A 163 -35.02 -5.05 31.12
C ILE A 163 -34.95 -4.96 32.65
N ASN A 164 -34.42 -6.00 33.29
CA ASN A 164 -34.18 -6.03 34.74
C ASN A 164 -32.88 -6.79 35.04
N VAL A 165 -31.76 -6.09 34.95
CA VAL A 165 -30.45 -6.60 35.41
C VAL A 165 -30.20 -6.24 36.87
N GLU A 166 -29.48 -7.12 37.58
CA GLU A 166 -29.02 -6.91 38.96
C GLU A 166 -27.49 -6.86 39.02
N TYR A 167 -26.93 -6.13 40.00
CA TYR A 167 -25.48 -5.98 40.17
C TYR A 167 -24.80 -7.33 40.39
N HIS A 168 -23.74 -7.60 39.62
CA HIS A 168 -22.90 -8.79 39.74
C HIS A 168 -21.52 -8.45 40.32
N SER A 169 -20.73 -7.61 39.65
CA SER A 169 -19.33 -7.35 40.00
C SER A 169 -18.81 -6.02 39.44
N VAL A 170 -17.62 -5.60 39.89
CA VAL A 170 -16.81 -4.61 39.18
C VAL A 170 -15.49 -5.26 38.79
N VAL A 171 -15.18 -5.28 37.50
CA VAL A 171 -13.97 -5.90 36.94
C VAL A 171 -13.08 -4.84 36.29
N ALA A 172 -11.77 -4.95 36.47
CA ALA A 172 -10.81 -4.14 35.72
C ALA A 172 -10.58 -4.77 34.35
N LEU A 173 -10.66 -3.96 33.30
CA LEU A 173 -10.32 -4.33 31.93
C LEU A 173 -9.12 -3.47 31.50
N THR A 174 -7.95 -4.11 31.47
CA THR A 174 -6.81 -3.67 30.66
C THR A 174 -6.99 -4.28 29.27
N ASP A 175 -6.59 -3.57 28.20
CA ASP A 175 -7.03 -3.84 26.82
C ASP A 175 -8.54 -3.56 26.64
N TYR A 176 -8.91 -2.30 26.88
CA TYR A 176 -10.16 -1.68 26.42
C TYR A 176 -9.79 -0.76 25.27
N ASP A 177 -10.43 -0.94 24.11
CA ASP A 177 -10.06 -0.35 22.82
C ASP A 177 -10.28 1.18 22.81
N LEU A 178 -9.26 1.87 23.30
CA LEU A 178 -8.96 3.28 23.18
C LEU A 178 -7.48 3.34 22.78
N THR A 179 -7.11 4.31 21.94
CA THR A 179 -5.81 4.40 21.26
C THR A 179 -4.65 4.84 22.16
N ASP A 180 -4.63 4.41 23.42
CA ASP A 180 -3.75 4.90 24.48
C ASP A 180 -3.49 3.78 25.50
N GLU A 181 -2.23 3.38 25.68
CA GLU A 181 -1.83 2.26 26.56
C GLU A 181 -2.13 2.53 28.05
N ASP A 182 -2.38 3.79 28.43
CA ASP A 182 -2.79 4.19 29.79
C ASP A 182 -4.29 3.93 30.09
N ALA A 183 -5.10 3.53 29.10
CA ALA A 183 -6.58 3.56 29.16
C ALA A 183 -7.28 2.33 29.80
N ALA A 184 -6.82 1.86 30.96
CA ALA A 184 -7.56 0.84 31.71
C ALA A 184 -8.95 1.35 32.16
N VAL A 185 -9.99 0.51 32.08
CA VAL A 185 -11.35 0.83 32.56
C VAL A 185 -11.77 -0.07 33.72
N LEU A 186 -12.62 0.45 34.61
CA LEU A 186 -13.43 -0.35 35.53
C LEU A 186 -14.81 -0.54 34.90
N SER A 187 -15.17 -1.80 34.65
CA SER A 187 -16.45 -2.20 34.11
C SER A 187 -17.36 -2.65 35.25
N VAL A 188 -18.47 -1.94 35.45
CA VAL A 188 -19.52 -2.32 36.40
C VAL A 188 -20.47 -3.26 35.67
N VAL A 189 -20.55 -4.49 36.19
CA VAL A 189 -21.24 -5.62 35.56
C VAL A 189 -22.56 -5.85 36.25
N TYR A 190 -23.64 -5.79 35.47
CA TYR A 190 -24.98 -6.20 35.87
C TYR A 190 -25.43 -7.36 34.99
N THR A 191 -26.18 -8.29 35.55
CA THR A 191 -26.60 -9.53 34.87
C THR A 191 -28.08 -9.80 35.03
N MET A 192 -28.68 -10.42 34.02
CA MET A 192 -29.98 -11.10 34.13
C MET A 192 -29.86 -12.56 33.67
N TYR A 193 -30.96 -13.30 33.70
CA TYR A 193 -31.06 -14.65 33.14
C TYR A 193 -30.65 -14.65 31.67
N ASP A 194 -29.97 -15.71 31.22
CA ASP A 194 -29.57 -15.85 29.83
C ASP A 194 -30.77 -15.78 28.86
N LEU A 195 -30.57 -15.02 27.78
CA LEU A 195 -31.55 -14.78 26.74
C LEU A 195 -30.89 -14.85 25.36
N PRO A 196 -31.36 -15.74 24.46
CA PRO A 196 -30.84 -15.83 23.11
C PRO A 196 -30.94 -14.49 22.37
N ALA A 197 -29.95 -14.18 21.54
CA ALA A 197 -29.89 -12.95 20.74
C ALA A 197 -31.20 -12.65 19.99
N LYS A 198 -31.88 -13.70 19.50
CA LYS A 198 -33.22 -13.61 18.90
C LYS A 198 -34.26 -12.95 19.78
N LEU A 199 -34.33 -13.28 21.07
CA LEU A 199 -35.31 -12.68 21.97
C LEU A 199 -34.91 -11.25 22.30
N LEU A 200 -33.64 -11.01 22.58
CA LEU A 200 -33.10 -9.68 22.88
C LEU A 200 -33.32 -8.69 21.75
N TYR A 201 -33.03 -9.11 20.52
CA TYR A 201 -33.33 -8.36 19.31
C TYR A 201 -34.83 -8.08 19.18
N ASN A 202 -35.69 -9.09 19.33
CA ASN A 202 -37.15 -8.88 19.24
C ASN A 202 -37.68 -7.94 20.34
N MET A 203 -37.10 -7.94 21.54
CA MET A 203 -37.43 -6.98 22.60
C MET A 203 -36.99 -5.56 22.22
N LEU A 204 -35.72 -5.38 21.83
CA LEU A 204 -35.16 -4.08 21.46
C LEU A 204 -35.89 -3.46 20.26
N ILE A 205 -36.18 -4.22 19.20
CA ILE A 205 -36.90 -3.65 18.04
C ILE A 205 -38.35 -3.29 18.36
N LEU A 206 -38.99 -3.90 19.37
CA LEU A 206 -40.38 -3.57 19.70
C LEU A 206 -40.48 -2.29 20.55
N GLN A 207 -39.52 -2.09 21.46
CA GLN A 207 -39.51 -0.93 22.35
C GLN A 207 -38.75 0.25 21.73
N ASN A 208 -37.51 0.00 21.32
CA ASN A 208 -36.51 1.04 21.06
C ASN A 208 -36.43 1.45 19.58
N ILE A 209 -36.61 0.57 18.60
CA ILE A 209 -36.44 0.97 17.18
C ILE A 209 -37.72 1.55 16.57
N THR A 210 -37.58 2.68 15.84
CA THR A 210 -38.72 3.37 15.20
C THR A 210 -39.42 2.51 14.15
N ASP A 211 -40.72 2.72 13.98
CA ASP A 211 -41.52 2.02 12.97
C ASP A 211 -41.01 2.28 11.54
N GLU A 212 -40.45 3.46 11.30
CA GLU A 212 -39.85 3.86 10.03
C GLU A 212 -38.64 2.98 9.69
N ILE A 213 -37.66 2.86 10.59
CA ILE A 213 -36.49 1.99 10.42
C ILE A 213 -36.93 0.53 10.24
N ARG A 214 -37.87 0.04 11.06
CA ARG A 214 -38.34 -1.36 11.00
C ARG A 214 -39.07 -1.70 9.70
N MET A 215 -39.81 -0.76 9.13
CA MET A 215 -40.54 -0.96 7.86
C MET A 215 -39.68 -0.70 6.62
N ALA A 216 -38.53 -0.04 6.77
CA ALA A 216 -37.63 0.27 5.67
C ALA A 216 -36.87 -0.95 5.11
N ALA A 217 -36.88 -2.09 5.81
CA ALA A 217 -36.21 -3.32 5.41
C ALA A 217 -34.68 -3.14 5.25
N GLY A 218 -34.07 -3.68 4.19
CA GLY A 218 -32.62 -3.65 4.00
C GLY A 218 -31.88 -4.52 5.01
N PHE A 219 -30.74 -4.05 5.51
CA PHE A 219 -29.89 -4.84 6.40
C PHE A 219 -30.57 -5.14 7.73
N PHE A 220 -31.56 -4.34 8.16
CA PHE A 220 -32.41 -4.63 9.30
C PHE A 220 -33.04 -6.04 9.24
N ASN A 221 -33.52 -6.45 8.05
CA ASN A 221 -34.11 -7.77 7.88
C ASN A 221 -33.06 -8.88 7.90
N HIS A 222 -31.90 -8.66 7.28
CA HIS A 222 -30.82 -9.65 7.30
C HIS A 222 -30.21 -9.83 8.69
N ALA A 223 -30.10 -8.75 9.48
CA ALA A 223 -29.85 -8.77 10.91
C ALA A 223 -30.83 -9.69 11.64
N LYS A 224 -32.14 -9.47 11.45
CA LYS A 224 -33.19 -10.31 12.03
C LYS A 224 -33.04 -11.79 11.65
N ASP A 225 -32.75 -12.08 10.38
CA ASP A 225 -32.59 -13.45 9.88
C ASP A 225 -31.33 -14.11 10.47
N LEU A 226 -30.25 -13.36 10.68
CA LEU A 226 -29.02 -13.82 11.36
C LEU A 226 -29.31 -14.30 12.79
N THR A 227 -30.27 -13.68 13.50
CA THR A 227 -30.70 -14.16 14.84
C THR A 227 -31.42 -15.52 14.84
N ALA A 228 -31.62 -16.14 13.68
CA ALA A 228 -32.11 -17.52 13.62
C ALA A 228 -31.03 -18.57 13.93
N ASP A 229 -29.74 -18.20 13.86
CA ASP A 229 -28.63 -19.06 14.28
C ASP A 229 -28.58 -19.17 15.81
N GLU A 230 -28.30 -20.36 16.33
CA GLU A 230 -28.24 -20.61 17.78
C GLU A 230 -26.97 -20.05 18.43
N ASN A 231 -25.91 -19.82 17.64
CA ASN A 231 -24.66 -19.18 18.05
C ASN A 231 -24.67 -17.67 17.73
N SER A 232 -25.84 -17.08 17.51
CA SER A 232 -25.95 -15.64 17.27
C SER A 232 -25.79 -14.86 18.58
N GLU A 233 -24.95 -13.84 18.54
CA GLU A 233 -24.71 -12.91 19.63
C GLU A 233 -25.42 -11.58 19.36
N PHE A 234 -26.09 -11.07 20.40
CA PHE A 234 -26.65 -9.72 20.43
C PHE A 234 -25.79 -8.79 21.27
N LYS A 235 -25.55 -7.59 20.73
CA LYS A 235 -24.86 -6.50 21.41
C LYS A 235 -25.50 -5.16 21.05
N PHE A 236 -25.92 -4.39 22.05
CA PHE A 236 -26.36 -3.01 21.88
C PHE A 236 -25.49 -2.09 22.74
N SER A 237 -24.85 -1.10 22.12
CA SER A 237 -23.86 -0.23 22.75
C SER A 237 -24.26 1.24 22.68
N MET A 238 -23.97 1.96 23.75
CA MET A 238 -23.98 3.42 23.83
C MET A 238 -22.53 3.87 24.03
N ILE A 239 -21.92 4.49 23.03
CA ILE A 239 -20.54 5.01 23.10
C ILE A 239 -20.62 6.52 23.27
N VAL A 240 -19.94 7.06 24.29
CA VAL A 240 -20.04 8.47 24.65
C VAL A 240 -19.03 9.30 23.84
N GLU A 241 -19.53 10.19 22.99
CA GLU A 241 -18.74 11.28 22.38
C GLU A 241 -18.87 12.56 23.23
N PRO A 242 -17.98 13.58 23.10
CA PRO A 242 -17.97 14.76 23.98
C PRO A 242 -19.27 15.60 24.05
N THR A 243 -20.21 15.41 23.14
CA THR A 243 -21.47 16.18 23.06
C THR A 243 -22.71 15.36 22.72
N ARG A 244 -22.58 14.04 22.52
CA ARG A 244 -23.63 13.13 22.01
C ARG A 244 -23.27 11.68 22.24
N ILE A 245 -24.19 10.75 22.02
CA ILE A 245 -23.94 9.31 22.11
C ILE A 245 -24.04 8.68 20.72
N LEU A 246 -23.10 7.79 20.39
CA LEU A 246 -23.21 6.87 19.27
C LEU A 246 -23.91 5.58 19.76
N TYR A 247 -25.12 5.37 19.26
CA TYR A 247 -25.91 4.16 19.49
C TYR A 247 -25.58 3.12 18.42
N SER A 248 -25.38 1.87 18.82
CA SER A 248 -25.04 0.78 17.89
C SER A 248 -25.70 -0.53 18.31
N LEU A 249 -26.56 -1.08 17.47
CA LEU A 249 -27.02 -2.47 17.55
C LEU A 249 -26.19 -3.34 16.61
N HIS A 250 -25.45 -4.30 17.16
CA HIS A 250 -24.63 -5.27 16.45
C HIS A 250 -25.18 -6.68 16.70
N LEU A 251 -25.43 -7.42 15.63
CA LEU A 251 -25.78 -8.84 15.65
C LEU A 251 -24.71 -9.62 14.90
N SER A 252 -24.11 -10.62 15.54
CA SER A 252 -23.02 -11.43 14.97
C SER A 252 -23.30 -12.92 15.06
N VAL A 253 -22.66 -13.69 14.17
CA VAL A 253 -22.43 -15.13 14.31
C VAL A 253 -20.95 -15.36 14.05
N ILE A 254 -20.28 -16.09 14.95
CA ILE A 254 -18.89 -16.54 14.79
C ILE A 254 -18.92 -18.03 14.39
N SER A 255 -18.07 -18.40 13.44
CA SER A 255 -17.90 -19.77 12.96
C SER A 255 -16.43 -20.11 12.73
N SER A 256 -16.10 -21.40 12.72
CA SER A 256 -14.75 -21.95 12.49
C SER A 256 -14.80 -23.06 11.43
N ASP A 257 -13.64 -23.58 11.03
CA ASP A 257 -13.44 -24.57 9.95
C ASP A 257 -13.89 -24.02 8.56
N ASN A 258 -13.52 -22.78 8.23
CA ASN A 258 -13.99 -22.09 7.01
C ASN A 258 -12.91 -22.03 5.92
N GLU A 259 -12.86 -23.03 5.02
CA GLU A 259 -12.08 -22.92 3.78
C GLU A 259 -12.70 -21.87 2.84
N ILE A 260 -12.05 -20.71 2.70
CA ILE A 260 -12.48 -19.59 1.84
C ILE A 260 -11.55 -19.48 0.63
N ASP A 261 -12.07 -19.65 -0.58
CA ASP A 261 -11.32 -19.40 -1.83
C ASP A 261 -11.28 -17.90 -2.16
N PHE A 262 -10.14 -17.29 -1.87
CA PHE A 262 -9.89 -15.88 -2.14
C PHE A 262 -9.78 -15.51 -3.64
N ASN A 263 -9.62 -16.46 -4.55
CA ASN A 263 -9.46 -16.16 -5.99
C ASN A 263 -10.75 -15.63 -6.64
N ASN A 264 -11.92 -16.06 -6.15
CA ASN A 264 -13.25 -15.65 -6.62
C ASN A 264 -14.17 -15.36 -5.43
N PHE A 265 -13.63 -14.67 -4.42
CA PHE A 265 -14.34 -14.36 -3.19
C PHE A 265 -15.51 -13.41 -3.45
N SER A 266 -16.72 -13.79 -3.03
CA SER A 266 -17.84 -12.86 -2.92
C SER A 266 -18.34 -12.84 -1.48
N PRO A 267 -18.22 -11.70 -0.77
CA PRO A 267 -18.78 -11.47 0.57
C PRO A 267 -20.19 -12.03 0.77
N ILE A 268 -21.05 -11.91 -0.25
CA ILE A 268 -22.45 -12.31 -0.19
C ILE A 268 -22.65 -13.82 0.03
N ASP A 269 -21.69 -14.65 -0.38
CA ASP A 269 -21.76 -16.11 -0.20
C ASP A 269 -21.70 -16.49 1.28
N LEU A 270 -20.93 -15.73 2.06
CA LEU A 270 -20.84 -15.89 3.51
C LEU A 270 -22.09 -15.34 4.19
N LEU A 271 -22.63 -14.21 3.70
CA LEU A 271 -23.88 -13.61 4.21
C LEU A 271 -25.14 -14.44 3.95
N ARG A 272 -25.05 -15.53 3.16
CA ARG A 272 -26.16 -16.46 2.83
C ARG A 272 -27.36 -15.77 2.17
N VAL A 273 -27.14 -14.74 1.34
CA VAL A 273 -28.18 -14.00 0.60
C VAL A 273 -27.83 -13.85 -0.88
N ASP A 274 -28.84 -13.85 -1.76
CA ASP A 274 -28.63 -13.73 -3.22
C ASP A 274 -28.34 -12.28 -3.66
N GLU A 275 -28.93 -11.30 -2.97
CA GLU A 275 -28.83 -9.87 -3.23
C GLU A 275 -28.98 -9.10 -1.92
N LEU A 276 -28.04 -8.18 -1.66
CA LEU A 276 -28.14 -7.25 -0.53
C LEU A 276 -28.90 -6.00 -0.99
N ASN A 277 -30.04 -5.77 -0.36
CA ASN A 277 -30.84 -4.56 -0.56
C ASN A 277 -30.54 -3.56 0.56
N ARG A 278 -30.47 -2.27 0.21
CA ARG A 278 -30.37 -1.17 1.18
C ARG A 278 -31.70 -0.92 1.87
N SER A 279 -31.65 -0.30 3.04
CA SER A 279 -32.83 0.26 3.70
C SER A 279 -33.50 1.33 2.83
N LYS A 280 -34.83 1.29 2.78
CA LYS A 280 -35.65 2.27 2.04
C LYS A 280 -35.56 3.70 2.59
N LEU A 281 -35.02 3.89 3.80
CA LEU A 281 -34.66 5.22 4.32
C LEU A 281 -33.76 5.99 3.34
N PHE A 282 -32.98 5.28 2.54
CA PHE A 282 -32.00 5.84 1.61
C PHE A 282 -32.47 5.86 0.15
N ALA A 283 -33.71 5.44 -0.12
CA ALA A 283 -34.24 5.38 -1.49
C ALA A 283 -34.59 6.77 -2.06
N ASP A 284 -35.07 7.68 -1.21
CA ASP A 284 -35.49 9.03 -1.59
C ASP A 284 -34.38 10.07 -1.31
N GLY A 285 -33.28 9.98 -2.06
CA GLY A 285 -32.16 10.93 -1.98
C GLY A 285 -30.84 10.33 -2.43
N PHE A 286 -29.72 10.99 -2.08
CA PHE A 286 -28.38 10.49 -2.35
C PHE A 286 -27.59 10.35 -1.05
N TYR A 287 -27.51 9.11 -0.55
CA TYR A 287 -26.94 8.73 0.74
C TYR A 287 -25.79 7.71 0.58
N PRO A 288 -24.69 8.03 -0.12
CA PRO A 288 -23.67 7.06 -0.52
C PRO A 288 -22.92 6.39 0.65
N LEU A 289 -22.97 6.97 1.86
CA LEU A 289 -22.21 6.54 3.04
C LEU A 289 -23.06 5.90 4.15
N ASN A 290 -24.35 5.64 3.88
CA ASN A 290 -25.29 5.15 4.90
C ASN A 290 -25.57 3.63 4.84
N SER A 291 -25.17 2.95 3.76
CA SER A 291 -25.22 1.47 3.66
C SER A 291 -23.87 0.97 3.14
N ILE A 292 -23.22 0.06 3.87
CA ILE A 292 -21.83 -0.36 3.59
C ILE A 292 -21.69 -1.87 3.75
N VAL A 293 -21.03 -2.55 2.81
CA VAL A 293 -20.50 -3.91 3.07
C VAL A 293 -19.03 -3.77 3.45
N ASN A 294 -18.68 -4.18 4.66
CA ASN A 294 -17.32 -4.15 5.19
C ASN A 294 -16.73 -5.57 5.17
N VAL A 295 -15.50 -5.71 4.71
CA VAL A 295 -14.74 -6.96 4.70
C VAL A 295 -13.38 -6.67 5.32
N ILE A 296 -13.09 -7.35 6.42
CA ILE A 296 -11.77 -7.32 7.05
C ILE A 296 -11.16 -8.72 7.01
N ILE A 297 -9.93 -8.83 6.54
CA ILE A 297 -9.18 -10.09 6.54
C ILE A 297 -7.90 -9.89 7.35
N PHE A 298 -7.70 -10.73 8.36
CA PHE A 298 -6.47 -10.85 9.12
C PHE A 298 -5.70 -12.08 8.65
N SER A 299 -4.43 -11.90 8.31
CA SER A 299 -3.58 -12.94 7.72
C SER A 299 -2.13 -12.82 8.19
N GLU A 300 -1.43 -13.95 8.29
CA GLU A 300 0.03 -13.95 8.52
C GLU A 300 0.81 -13.44 7.29
N ARG A 301 0.16 -13.30 6.13
CA ARG A 301 0.75 -12.75 4.90
C ARG A 301 0.07 -11.42 4.57
N GLU A 302 0.81 -10.46 4.03
CA GLU A 302 0.17 -9.26 3.50
C GLU A 302 -0.69 -9.64 2.29
N LEU A 303 -1.92 -9.11 2.20
CA LEU A 303 -2.90 -9.47 1.18
C LEU A 303 -3.25 -8.26 0.31
N GLN A 304 -3.41 -8.48 -0.99
CA GLN A 304 -3.83 -7.45 -1.94
C GLN A 304 -4.98 -7.92 -2.83
N VAL A 305 -5.81 -6.97 -3.29
CA VAL A 305 -6.89 -7.24 -4.24
C VAL A 305 -6.37 -7.12 -5.66
N LEU A 306 -6.20 -8.26 -6.33
CA LEU A 306 -5.77 -8.37 -7.73
C LEU A 306 -6.84 -7.86 -8.71
N LYS A 307 -8.13 -8.09 -8.40
CA LYS A 307 -9.24 -7.75 -9.28
C LYS A 307 -10.55 -7.57 -8.53
N THR A 308 -11.40 -6.67 -9.04
CA THR A 308 -12.81 -6.52 -8.68
C THR A 308 -13.69 -6.49 -9.92
N ASN A 309 -14.98 -6.83 -9.78
CA ASN A 309 -16.01 -6.69 -10.81
C ASN A 309 -16.80 -5.36 -10.74
N SER A 310 -16.64 -4.58 -9.67
CA SER A 310 -17.23 -3.24 -9.54
C SER A 310 -16.16 -2.16 -9.64
N GLU A 311 -16.58 -0.91 -9.71
CA GLU A 311 -15.67 0.24 -9.73
C GLU A 311 -14.76 0.29 -8.48
N VAL A 312 -13.62 0.95 -8.62
CA VAL A 312 -12.78 1.36 -7.50
C VAL A 312 -13.10 2.82 -7.17
N ILE A 313 -13.39 3.07 -5.89
CA ILE A 313 -13.67 4.40 -5.36
C ILE A 313 -12.34 4.99 -4.90
N ALA A 314 -11.86 6.00 -5.61
CA ALA A 314 -10.53 6.56 -5.39
C ALA A 314 -10.43 7.41 -4.12
N SER A 315 -11.51 8.11 -3.75
CA SER A 315 -11.59 8.90 -2.53
C SER A 315 -13.04 9.09 -2.11
N ILE A 316 -13.31 8.88 -0.83
CA ILE A 316 -14.58 9.18 -0.17
C ILE A 316 -14.82 10.68 0.04
N GLY A 317 -13.76 11.51 -0.02
CA GLY A 317 -13.88 12.97 0.06
C GLY A 317 -14.36 13.62 -1.25
N ASN A 318 -14.47 12.83 -2.33
CA ASN A 318 -14.86 13.31 -3.66
C ASN A 318 -16.30 12.90 -3.99
N ALA A 319 -17.19 13.88 -4.11
CA ALA A 319 -18.61 13.67 -4.39
C ALA A 319 -18.91 13.01 -5.76
N ASN A 320 -17.98 13.02 -6.73
CA ASN A 320 -18.12 12.30 -8.00
C ASN A 320 -17.73 10.83 -7.87
N GLU A 321 -16.71 10.51 -7.07
CA GLU A 321 -16.33 9.13 -6.75
C GLU A 321 -17.43 8.42 -5.97
N LEU A 322 -18.05 9.10 -4.99
CA LEU A 322 -19.17 8.57 -4.21
C LEU A 322 -20.44 8.24 -5.03
N GLN A 323 -20.55 8.70 -6.28
CA GLN A 323 -21.67 8.34 -7.15
C GLN A 323 -21.54 6.93 -7.74
N LYS A 324 -20.33 6.36 -7.76
CA LYS A 324 -20.05 5.00 -8.20
C LYS A 324 -20.50 4.00 -7.13
N ASN A 325 -21.00 2.84 -7.57
CA ASN A 325 -21.09 1.66 -6.71
C ASN A 325 -19.79 0.86 -6.85
N GLY A 326 -19.09 0.59 -5.76
CA GLY A 326 -17.72 0.11 -5.85
C GLY A 326 -16.99 -0.08 -4.53
N TRP A 327 -15.77 -0.59 -4.63
CA TRP A 327 -14.90 -0.86 -3.50
C TRP A 327 -13.99 0.34 -3.20
N TYR A 328 -14.00 0.75 -1.93
CA TYR A 328 -13.03 1.63 -1.31
C TYR A 328 -12.05 0.78 -0.49
N PHE A 329 -10.76 1.06 -0.62
CA PHE A 329 -9.67 0.32 0.00
C PHE A 329 -9.07 1.18 1.09
N ILE A 330 -8.98 0.65 2.31
CA ILE A 330 -8.33 1.34 3.42
C ILE A 330 -6.96 0.72 3.60
N SER A 331 -5.91 1.54 3.56
CA SER A 331 -4.56 1.08 3.87
C SER A 331 -4.50 0.68 5.34
N SER A 332 -4.14 -0.57 5.59
CA SER A 332 -3.96 -1.11 6.92
C SER A 332 -2.62 -1.82 7.01
N LYS A 333 -1.56 -1.02 7.21
CA LYS A 333 -0.39 -1.54 7.92
C LYS A 333 -0.86 -2.01 9.29
N SER A 334 -0.26 -3.08 9.78
CA SER A 334 -0.50 -3.50 11.15
C SER A 334 0.07 -2.45 12.11
N ASP A 335 -0.73 -2.03 13.09
CA ASP A 335 -0.26 -1.28 14.26
C ASP A 335 0.31 -2.22 15.34
N SER A 336 0.26 -3.55 15.14
CA SER A 336 0.74 -4.56 16.10
C SER A 336 2.01 -5.29 15.64
N ASP A 337 2.97 -5.37 16.56
CA ASP A 337 4.27 -6.05 16.45
C ASP A 337 4.15 -7.61 16.39
N ASP A 338 2.94 -8.14 16.15
CA ASP A 338 2.58 -9.56 16.23
C ASP A 338 2.62 -10.32 14.90
N GLY A 339 2.97 -9.61 13.81
CA GLY A 339 3.12 -10.15 12.46
C GLY A 339 1.82 -10.50 11.75
N ILE A 340 0.66 -10.04 12.23
CA ILE A 340 -0.62 -10.18 11.52
C ILE A 340 -0.84 -8.95 10.65
N ASN A 341 -1.04 -9.18 9.35
CA ASN A 341 -1.45 -8.17 8.39
C ASN A 341 -2.98 -8.06 8.35
N LYS A 342 -3.49 -6.85 8.10
CA LYS A 342 -4.91 -6.55 7.95
C LYS A 342 -5.19 -6.06 6.53
N LEU A 343 -6.32 -6.47 5.95
CA LEU A 343 -6.89 -5.91 4.71
C LEU A 343 -8.33 -5.44 4.98
N ASP A 344 -8.62 -4.14 4.81
CA ASP A 344 -9.92 -3.49 5.11
C ASP A 344 -10.55 -2.94 3.81
N LEU A 345 -11.69 -3.53 3.42
CA LEU A 345 -12.36 -3.27 2.14
C LEU A 345 -13.81 -2.88 2.38
N ARG A 346 -14.27 -1.80 1.75
CA ARG A 346 -15.63 -1.28 1.91
C ARG A 346 -16.34 -1.10 0.58
N TYR A 347 -17.43 -1.83 0.38
CA TYR A 347 -18.30 -1.60 -0.74
C TYR A 347 -19.31 -0.48 -0.41
N LEU A 348 -19.26 0.60 -1.19
CA LEU A 348 -20.25 1.67 -1.16
C LEU A 348 -21.22 1.47 -2.32
N PHE A 349 -22.51 1.68 -2.05
CA PHE A 349 -23.57 1.46 -3.05
C PHE A 349 -23.73 2.63 -4.03
N GLY A 350 -23.17 3.81 -3.74
CA GLY A 350 -23.33 5.01 -4.56
C GLY A 350 -24.79 5.30 -4.88
N LYS A 351 -25.14 5.29 -6.18
CA LYS A 351 -26.51 5.48 -6.69
C LYS A 351 -27.36 4.20 -6.76
N THR A 352 -26.85 3.03 -6.41
CA THR A 352 -27.63 1.78 -6.43
C THR A 352 -28.35 1.54 -5.10
N ASN A 353 -29.49 0.84 -5.17
CA ASN A 353 -30.28 0.43 -4.01
C ASN A 353 -30.07 -1.04 -3.62
N SER A 354 -29.34 -1.80 -4.44
CA SER A 354 -28.98 -3.18 -4.17
C SER A 354 -27.62 -3.54 -4.78
N VAL A 355 -27.07 -4.68 -4.36
CA VAL A 355 -25.85 -5.27 -4.92
C VAL A 355 -25.94 -6.79 -4.97
N SER A 356 -25.53 -7.35 -6.11
CA SER A 356 -25.51 -8.79 -6.39
C SER A 356 -24.15 -9.43 -6.09
N LYS A 357 -24.13 -10.77 -5.97
CA LYS A 357 -22.91 -11.60 -5.90
C LYS A 357 -21.84 -11.19 -6.93
N GLN A 358 -22.23 -10.98 -8.18
CA GLN A 358 -21.30 -10.71 -9.27
C GLN A 358 -20.63 -9.34 -9.13
N GLN A 359 -21.29 -8.35 -8.51
CA GLN A 359 -20.73 -7.02 -8.25
C GLN A 359 -19.79 -7.01 -7.04
N LEU A 360 -20.07 -7.81 -6.02
CA LEU A 360 -19.20 -7.96 -4.84
C LEU A 360 -18.00 -8.89 -5.07
N LEU A 361 -17.84 -9.46 -6.27
CA LEU A 361 -16.75 -10.40 -6.55
C LEU A 361 -15.37 -9.70 -6.51
N LEU A 362 -14.48 -10.31 -5.74
CA LEU A 362 -13.09 -9.93 -5.51
C LEU A 362 -12.17 -11.11 -5.86
N SER A 363 -10.94 -10.79 -6.25
CA SER A 363 -9.83 -11.73 -6.35
C SER A 363 -8.71 -11.21 -5.45
N ILE A 364 -8.43 -11.92 -4.37
CA ILE A 364 -7.48 -11.53 -3.32
C ILE A 364 -6.32 -12.53 -3.34
N ILE A 365 -5.09 -12.02 -3.30
CA ILE A 365 -3.87 -12.83 -3.34
C ILE A 365 -2.90 -12.38 -2.24
N PRO A 366 -2.10 -13.30 -1.68
CA PRO A 366 -0.94 -12.91 -0.89
C PRO A 366 0.05 -12.10 -1.71
N ILE A 367 0.61 -11.07 -1.09
CA ILE A 367 1.86 -10.46 -1.51
C ILE A 367 2.96 -11.46 -1.16
N VAL A 368 3.72 -11.90 -2.16
CA VAL A 368 4.76 -12.91 -1.99
C VAL A 368 6.05 -12.22 -1.56
N GLU A 369 6.23 -12.07 -0.25
CA GLU A 369 7.54 -11.72 0.32
C GLU A 369 8.47 -12.93 0.29
N ASP A 370 9.63 -12.77 -0.37
CA ASP A 370 10.75 -13.71 -0.26
C ASP A 370 12.06 -12.91 -0.09
N VAL A 371 12.24 -12.26 1.07
CA VAL A 371 13.52 -11.68 1.54
C VAL A 371 13.58 -11.73 3.07
N LYS A 372 14.74 -12.12 3.63
CA LYS A 372 15.08 -11.90 5.04
C LYS A 372 16.02 -10.70 5.19
N PRO A 373 15.88 -9.87 6.24
CA PRO A 373 16.84 -8.80 6.52
C PRO A 373 18.22 -9.35 6.85
N ILE A 374 19.27 -8.63 6.42
CA ILE A 374 20.67 -8.87 6.81
C ILE A 374 21.25 -7.54 7.31
N GLU A 375 21.56 -7.46 8.61
CA GLU A 375 22.42 -6.42 9.18
C GLU A 375 23.89 -6.88 9.12
N ILE A 376 24.82 -6.07 8.58
CA ILE A 376 26.28 -6.25 8.80
C ILE A 376 26.98 -4.88 8.93
N SER A 377 27.96 -4.81 9.84
CA SER A 377 28.65 -3.61 10.31
C SER A 377 29.98 -3.27 9.61
N GLU A 378 30.16 -1.98 9.30
CA GLU A 378 31.29 -1.09 9.67
C GLU A 378 32.79 -1.46 9.37
N TRP A 379 33.50 -0.48 8.74
CA TRP A 379 34.96 -0.29 8.49
C TRP A 379 35.63 -0.88 7.22
N LEU A 380 36.38 -0.02 6.49
CA LEU A 380 37.05 -0.28 5.21
C LEU A 380 38.46 0.36 5.07
N PRO A 381 39.33 -0.26 4.24
CA PRO A 381 40.38 0.45 3.50
C PRO A 381 40.62 -0.09 2.06
N VAL A 382 41.13 0.64 1.06
CA VAL A 382 41.40 2.07 0.75
C VAL A 382 41.66 2.12 -0.78
N GLY A 383 41.17 3.10 -1.56
CA GLY A 383 41.33 3.05 -3.03
C GLY A 383 41.24 4.33 -3.87
N VAL A 384 40.11 5.05 -3.86
CA VAL A 384 39.76 6.02 -4.93
C VAL A 384 39.38 7.41 -4.37
N LYS A 385 39.53 8.48 -5.17
CA LYS A 385 39.25 9.88 -4.79
C LYS A 385 38.20 10.54 -5.69
N SER A 386 37.22 11.20 -5.05
CA SER A 386 36.25 12.16 -5.62
C SER A 386 36.95 13.37 -6.27
N PRO A 387 36.32 14.05 -7.26
CA PRO A 387 35.58 15.29 -6.92
C PRO A 387 34.32 15.55 -7.79
N ALA A 388 33.12 15.26 -7.27
CA ALA A 388 31.83 15.68 -7.87
C ALA A 388 30.84 16.15 -6.77
N PRO A 389 30.88 17.43 -6.36
CA PRO A 389 30.13 17.91 -5.19
C PRO A 389 28.60 17.77 -5.22
N ASN A 390 27.90 17.73 -6.37
CA ASN A 390 26.44 17.53 -6.33
C ASN A 390 26.01 16.06 -6.13
N PHE A 391 26.97 15.12 -6.14
CA PHE A 391 26.77 13.74 -5.72
C PHE A 391 26.94 13.53 -4.20
N GLU A 392 27.31 14.56 -3.43
CA GLU A 392 27.58 14.45 -1.99
C GLU A 392 26.42 15.01 -1.14
N ARG A 393 25.49 14.13 -0.71
CA ARG A 393 24.72 14.29 0.54
C ARG A 393 24.11 12.99 1.05
N GLU A 394 24.01 12.90 2.38
CA GLU A 394 23.58 11.78 3.24
C GLU A 394 24.33 10.44 3.14
N PHE A 395 24.87 10.10 1.97
CA PHE A 395 25.90 9.06 1.85
C PHE A 395 27.22 9.69 1.37
N GLY A 396 28.34 9.09 1.75
CA GLY A 396 29.67 9.56 1.35
C GLY A 396 29.89 9.52 -0.17
N THR A 397 31.01 10.10 -0.63
CA THR A 397 31.44 10.15 -2.05
C THR A 397 31.02 8.92 -2.86
N ILE A 398 30.60 9.08 -4.13
CA ILE A 398 30.08 7.99 -4.99
C ILE A 398 30.89 6.67 -4.96
N THR A 399 32.20 6.74 -4.75
CA THR A 399 33.08 5.58 -4.46
C THR A 399 32.58 4.70 -3.31
N GLY A 400 32.14 5.29 -2.20
CA GLY A 400 31.64 4.59 -1.02
C GLY A 400 30.36 3.82 -1.27
N LEU A 401 29.41 4.40 -2.02
CA LEU A 401 28.19 3.70 -2.47
C LEU A 401 28.54 2.48 -3.35
N TYR A 402 29.50 2.64 -4.26
CA TYR A 402 29.98 1.54 -5.13
C TYR A 402 30.87 0.50 -4.41
N GLU A 403 31.43 0.83 -3.25
CA GLU A 403 32.12 -0.12 -2.36
C GLU A 403 31.11 -0.89 -1.48
N GLU A 404 30.03 -0.23 -1.04
CA GLU A 404 28.94 -0.78 -0.21
C GLU A 404 28.13 -1.89 -0.91
N ILE A 405 27.88 -1.75 -2.21
CA ILE A 405 27.13 -2.73 -3.04
C ILE A 405 28.01 -3.78 -3.74
N GLY A 406 29.33 -3.71 -3.55
CA GLY A 406 30.32 -4.63 -4.14
C GLY A 406 30.82 -4.20 -5.53
N SER A 407 32.14 -4.04 -5.67
CA SER A 407 32.79 -3.42 -6.84
C SER A 407 32.69 -4.24 -8.15
N PRO A 408 32.96 -3.63 -9.32
CA PRO A 408 32.01 -3.52 -10.40
C PRO A 408 31.93 -4.78 -11.28
N LYS A 409 30.83 -5.53 -11.15
CA LYS A 409 30.44 -6.56 -12.14
C LYS A 409 28.96 -6.56 -12.50
N LYS A 410 28.17 -5.66 -11.92
CA LYS A 410 26.76 -5.48 -12.24
C LYS A 410 26.41 -4.00 -12.27
N ASN A 411 25.41 -3.71 -13.08
CA ASN A 411 24.87 -2.39 -13.31
C ASN A 411 23.91 -2.03 -12.17
N TYR A 412 24.45 -1.44 -11.11
CA TYR A 412 23.66 -1.07 -9.95
C TYR A 412 22.74 0.10 -10.26
N THR A 413 21.54 0.04 -9.67
CA THR A 413 20.52 1.07 -9.77
C THR A 413 20.03 1.34 -8.37
N TYR A 414 20.34 2.51 -7.82
CA TYR A 414 19.90 2.91 -6.48
C TYR A 414 18.67 3.81 -6.60
N THR A 415 17.60 3.47 -5.88
CA THR A 415 16.33 4.21 -5.88
C THR A 415 15.77 4.26 -4.46
N TRP A 416 15.00 5.31 -4.14
CA TRP A 416 14.50 5.56 -2.78
C TRP A 416 12.99 5.83 -2.83
N GLY A 417 12.18 4.96 -2.21
CA GLY A 417 10.71 5.05 -2.20
C GLY A 417 10.01 4.95 -3.58
N MET A 418 10.78 4.77 -4.64
CA MET A 418 10.39 4.68 -6.05
C MET A 418 11.30 3.63 -6.71
N GLU A 419 10.92 3.02 -7.83
CA GLU A 419 11.72 1.93 -8.42
C GLU A 419 11.96 2.12 -9.92
N LEU A 420 13.14 1.69 -10.38
CA LEU A 420 13.44 1.51 -11.80
C LEU A 420 13.28 0.02 -12.12
N ILE A 421 12.18 -0.34 -12.80
CA ILE A 421 11.74 -1.74 -12.95
C ILE A 421 12.02 -2.29 -14.34
N ARG A 422 12.44 -3.55 -14.38
CA ARG A 422 12.60 -4.36 -15.58
C ARG A 422 11.25 -4.81 -16.18
N GLY A 423 10.80 -4.22 -17.28
CA GLY A 423 9.85 -4.84 -18.22
C GLY A 423 8.58 -4.06 -18.59
N ILE A 424 7.82 -4.65 -19.52
CA ILE A 424 6.57 -4.09 -20.08
C ILE A 424 5.41 -4.26 -19.06
N PRO A 425 4.48 -3.28 -18.94
CA PRO A 425 3.40 -3.24 -17.93
C PRO A 425 2.60 -4.55 -17.69
N ASP A 426 2.42 -5.41 -18.69
CA ASP A 426 1.66 -6.67 -18.55
C ASP A 426 2.46 -7.85 -17.93
N LYS A 427 3.70 -7.61 -17.45
CA LYS A 427 4.61 -8.67 -16.96
C LYS A 427 5.37 -8.34 -15.65
N ILE A 428 4.89 -7.42 -14.83
CA ILE A 428 5.49 -7.15 -13.52
C ILE A 428 5.08 -8.27 -12.53
N THR A 429 5.83 -9.36 -12.51
CA THR A 429 5.64 -10.50 -11.58
C THR A 429 6.76 -10.56 -10.54
N SER A 430 6.54 -9.90 -9.40
CA SER A 430 7.11 -10.09 -8.03
C SER A 430 8.60 -10.41 -7.79
N ASN A 431 9.45 -10.53 -8.81
CA ASN A 431 10.90 -10.63 -8.68
C ASN A 431 11.51 -9.29 -9.10
N ILE A 432 11.71 -8.40 -8.12
CA ILE A 432 12.40 -7.12 -8.32
C ILE A 432 13.89 -7.41 -8.46
N ASP A 433 14.32 -7.70 -9.68
CA ASP A 433 15.73 -7.72 -10.06
C ASP A 433 16.22 -6.26 -10.09
N LEU A 434 16.87 -5.81 -9.00
CA LEU A 434 17.43 -4.46 -8.87
C LEU A 434 18.49 -4.21 -9.96
N GLY A 435 18.03 -3.68 -11.08
CA GLY A 435 18.82 -3.43 -12.27
C GLY A 435 18.04 -2.60 -13.27
N LEU A 436 18.76 -1.98 -14.20
CA LEU A 436 18.16 -1.04 -15.14
C LEU A 436 17.05 -1.67 -15.99
N PRO A 437 15.99 -0.90 -16.30
CA PRO A 437 14.90 -1.34 -17.16
C PRO A 437 15.40 -1.82 -18.54
N GLU A 438 14.82 -2.88 -19.11
CA GLU A 438 15.17 -3.35 -20.47
C GLU A 438 14.80 -2.34 -21.57
N ASP A 439 13.93 -1.40 -21.26
CA ASP A 439 13.49 -0.28 -22.09
C ASP A 439 14.22 1.04 -21.76
N ALA A 440 15.13 1.05 -20.78
CA ALA A 440 16.11 2.12 -20.64
C ALA A 440 17.04 2.10 -21.85
N LYS A 441 17.20 3.26 -22.52
CA LYS A 441 17.95 3.35 -23.77
C LYS A 441 18.56 4.73 -23.98
N ILE A 442 19.67 4.75 -24.71
CA ILE A 442 20.27 5.99 -25.25
C ILE A 442 20.08 5.98 -26.77
N ILE A 443 19.26 6.89 -27.29
CA ILE A 443 19.04 7.05 -28.73
C ILE A 443 20.10 8.01 -29.28
N LYS A 444 20.93 7.54 -30.20
CA LYS A 444 22.05 8.30 -30.76
C LYS A 444 21.56 9.43 -31.68
N GLY A 445 22.12 10.63 -31.52
CA GLY A 445 21.93 11.76 -32.42
C GLY A 445 23.26 12.35 -32.92
N ASP A 446 23.17 13.38 -33.76
CA ASP A 446 24.32 13.98 -34.44
C ASP A 446 25.24 14.72 -33.46
N GLU A 447 24.68 15.61 -32.63
CA GLU A 447 25.40 16.40 -31.62
C GLU A 447 25.22 15.82 -30.21
N THR A 448 23.96 15.61 -29.82
CA THR A 448 23.51 15.08 -28.52
C THR A 448 22.84 13.71 -28.67
N GLU A 449 22.55 13.06 -27.55
CA GLU A 449 21.84 11.78 -27.49
C GLU A 449 20.63 11.89 -26.55
N LEU A 450 19.65 11.01 -26.69
CA LEU A 450 18.44 11.03 -25.87
C LEU A 450 18.45 9.84 -24.89
N LEU A 451 18.62 10.13 -23.60
CA LEU A 451 18.41 9.16 -22.52
C LEU A 451 16.91 9.03 -22.24
N VAL A 452 16.39 7.80 -22.29
CA VAL A 452 14.99 7.48 -22.03
C VAL A 452 14.91 6.32 -21.04
N PHE A 453 14.05 6.43 -20.03
CA PHE A 453 13.73 5.34 -19.10
C PHE A 453 12.36 5.59 -18.46
N TYR A 454 11.85 4.61 -17.71
CA TYR A 454 10.60 4.72 -16.97
C TYR A 454 10.86 4.53 -15.48
N LEU A 455 10.26 5.41 -14.67
CA LEU A 455 10.26 5.37 -13.21
C LEU A 455 8.93 4.79 -12.74
N LEU A 456 8.94 3.71 -11.96
CA LEU A 456 7.76 3.29 -11.23
C LEU A 456 7.57 4.23 -10.04
N VAL A 457 6.44 4.92 -10.07
CA VAL A 457 5.99 5.87 -9.06
C VAL A 457 4.88 5.20 -8.25
N PRO A 458 5.13 4.78 -6.99
CA PRO A 458 4.07 4.37 -6.09
C PRO A 458 3.38 5.59 -5.48
N ASN A 459 2.10 5.45 -5.12
CA ASN A 459 1.40 6.38 -4.25
C ASN A 459 0.99 5.65 -2.96
N THR A 460 1.82 5.81 -1.94
CA THR A 460 1.61 5.26 -0.58
C THR A 460 0.75 6.16 0.31
N GLY A 461 0.26 7.28 -0.22
CA GLY A 461 -0.63 8.20 0.46
C GLY A 461 -2.11 7.77 0.44
N ASP A 462 -2.93 8.54 1.14
CA ASP A 462 -4.38 8.40 1.27
C ASP A 462 -5.18 9.20 0.21
N THR A 463 -4.50 10.01 -0.60
CA THR A 463 -5.09 10.85 -1.66
C THR A 463 -4.42 10.64 -3.03
N SER A 464 -5.11 10.97 -4.12
CA SER A 464 -4.56 10.83 -5.49
C SER A 464 -3.39 11.79 -5.72
N ALA A 465 -2.24 11.26 -6.15
CA ALA A 465 -1.04 12.05 -6.41
C ALA A 465 -0.84 12.31 -7.91
N ALA A 466 -0.33 13.49 -8.25
CA ALA A 466 -0.04 13.94 -9.62
C ALA A 466 1.47 14.14 -9.79
N PHE A 467 2.12 13.27 -10.55
CA PHE A 467 3.57 13.36 -10.82
C PHE A 467 3.83 13.89 -12.22
N TYR A 468 4.71 14.88 -12.31
CA TYR A 468 4.93 15.69 -13.50
C TYR A 468 6.37 15.51 -14.00
N PRO A 469 6.60 14.95 -15.20
CA PRO A 469 7.93 14.78 -15.77
C PRO A 469 8.75 16.07 -15.80
N GLN A 470 8.11 17.24 -16.00
CA GLN A 470 8.82 18.54 -16.04
C GLN A 470 9.50 18.94 -14.73
N TYR A 471 9.19 18.29 -13.60
CA TYR A 471 9.85 18.54 -12.32
C TYR A 471 10.95 17.53 -11.99
N SER A 472 11.36 16.71 -12.97
CA SER A 472 12.53 15.85 -12.87
C SER A 472 13.77 16.50 -13.50
N LYS A 473 14.92 16.33 -12.84
CA LYS A 473 16.24 16.80 -13.29
C LYS A 473 17.25 15.68 -13.23
N MET A 474 18.21 15.69 -14.16
CA MET A 474 19.33 14.77 -14.18
C MET A 474 20.66 15.52 -13.98
N TYR A 475 21.55 14.93 -13.21
CA TYR A 475 22.93 15.32 -12.99
C TYR A 475 23.85 14.25 -13.57
N ASP A 476 24.88 14.64 -14.32
CA ASP A 476 25.88 13.69 -14.79
C ASP A 476 27.13 13.61 -13.91
N GLY A 477 28.03 12.66 -14.19
CA GLY A 477 29.32 12.49 -13.49
C GLY A 477 30.27 13.70 -13.54
N LYS A 478 29.90 14.79 -14.21
CA LYS A 478 30.62 16.06 -14.33
C LYS A 478 29.83 17.22 -13.71
N ASP A 479 28.81 16.91 -12.90
CA ASP A 479 27.89 17.87 -12.26
C ASP A 479 27.12 18.78 -13.24
N ARG A 480 27.00 18.40 -14.53
CA ARG A 480 26.14 19.10 -15.49
C ARG A 480 24.68 18.76 -15.22
N ILE A 481 23.79 19.75 -15.31
CA ILE A 481 22.36 19.63 -14.99
C ILE A 481 21.53 19.67 -16.26
N PHE A 482 20.57 18.74 -16.37
CA PHE A 482 19.67 18.59 -17.51
C PHE A 482 18.22 18.53 -17.00
N ASP A 483 17.35 19.39 -17.51
CA ASP A 483 15.91 19.34 -17.23
C ASP A 483 15.24 18.27 -18.13
N SER A 484 14.15 17.65 -17.66
CA SER A 484 13.40 16.68 -18.47
C SER A 484 12.76 17.34 -19.70
N LEU A 485 12.84 16.68 -20.86
CA LEU A 485 12.24 17.15 -22.11
C LEU A 485 10.71 17.06 -22.06
N THR A 486 10.05 18.14 -22.51
CA THR A 486 8.65 18.45 -22.20
C THR A 486 7.89 19.07 -23.38
N HIS A 487 8.18 18.64 -24.61
CA HIS A 487 7.61 19.23 -25.84
C HIS A 487 6.96 18.19 -26.78
N GLU A 488 5.70 18.43 -27.16
CA GLU A 488 5.15 17.89 -28.42
C GLU A 488 5.81 18.61 -29.62
N PHE A 489 6.79 17.98 -30.26
CA PHE A 489 7.41 18.57 -31.45
C PHE A 489 6.55 18.35 -32.70
N LYS A 490 6.13 19.45 -33.34
CA LYS A 490 5.50 19.46 -34.69
C LYS A 490 6.48 19.20 -35.86
N ASN A 491 7.68 18.71 -35.57
CA ASN A 491 8.70 18.30 -36.55
C ASN A 491 9.50 17.14 -35.94
N PRO A 492 9.95 16.16 -36.73
CA PRO A 492 10.68 15.02 -36.18
C PRO A 492 12.03 15.47 -35.62
N THR A 493 12.22 15.29 -34.31
CA THR A 493 13.57 15.19 -33.74
C THR A 493 14.26 13.96 -34.33
N GLY A 494 15.59 13.98 -34.44
CA GLY A 494 16.36 12.89 -35.08
C GLY A 494 16.15 11.51 -34.44
N TRP A 495 15.61 11.47 -33.21
CA TRP A 495 15.46 10.28 -32.38
C TRP A 495 14.12 9.54 -32.52
N SER A 496 13.11 10.14 -33.15
CA SER A 496 11.78 9.52 -33.39
C SER A 496 11.07 8.97 -32.13
N GLU A 497 11.28 9.59 -30.97
CA GLU A 497 10.76 9.14 -29.68
C GLU A 497 9.77 10.16 -29.08
N GLU A 498 8.64 9.68 -28.55
CA GLU A 498 7.62 10.51 -27.91
C GLU A 498 7.90 10.68 -26.41
N CYS A 499 8.12 11.93 -25.96
CA CYS A 499 8.35 12.30 -24.57
C CYS A 499 7.15 13.09 -24.03
N LEU A 500 6.25 12.39 -23.35
CA LEU A 500 4.96 12.90 -22.90
C LEU A 500 5.10 13.93 -21.77
N VAL A 501 4.27 14.98 -21.81
CA VAL A 501 4.26 16.09 -20.84
C VAL A 501 3.13 15.94 -19.79
N ASN A 502 2.20 15.02 -20.03
CA ASN A 502 1.01 14.87 -19.18
C ASN A 502 1.37 14.32 -17.80
N PRO A 503 0.72 14.81 -16.71
CA PRO A 503 0.92 14.25 -15.39
C PRO A 503 0.50 12.78 -15.32
N VAL A 504 1.30 11.99 -14.62
CA VAL A 504 0.92 10.64 -14.21
C VAL A 504 0.10 10.75 -12.94
N MET A 505 -1.21 10.57 -13.08
CA MET A 505 -2.17 10.56 -11.98
C MET A 505 -2.24 9.15 -11.35
N ILE A 506 -1.96 9.04 -10.06
CA ILE A 506 -1.78 7.75 -9.35
C ILE A 506 -2.70 7.71 -8.13
N GLN A 507 -3.49 6.65 -7.99
CA GLN A 507 -4.42 6.51 -6.88
C GLN A 507 -3.73 5.95 -5.63
N PRO A 508 -4.28 6.19 -4.41
CA PRO A 508 -3.84 5.53 -3.18
C PRO A 508 -3.62 4.03 -3.36
N GLY A 509 -2.48 3.51 -2.90
CA GLY A 509 -2.09 2.11 -3.03
C GLY A 509 -1.77 1.62 -4.45
N GLN A 510 -1.78 2.50 -5.47
CA GLN A 510 -1.38 2.16 -6.83
C GLN A 510 0.04 2.61 -7.15
N GLN A 511 0.60 1.98 -8.19
CA GLN A 511 1.88 2.34 -8.78
C GLN A 511 1.72 2.50 -10.30
N LYS A 512 2.40 3.50 -10.90
CA LYS A 512 2.39 3.73 -12.36
C LYS A 512 3.78 4.10 -12.88
N LEU A 513 4.02 3.74 -14.13
CA LEU A 513 5.25 4.12 -14.84
C LEU A 513 5.16 5.56 -15.35
N MET A 514 6.12 6.39 -14.97
CA MET A 514 6.36 7.74 -15.50
C MET A 514 7.56 7.70 -16.44
N LYS A 515 7.36 8.05 -17.71
CA LYS A 515 8.45 8.15 -18.70
C LYS A 515 9.25 9.42 -18.45
N LEU A 516 10.57 9.30 -18.41
CA LEU A 516 11.50 10.44 -18.35
C LEU A 516 12.42 10.45 -19.57
N CYS A 517 12.72 11.65 -20.05
CA CYS A 517 13.53 11.89 -21.24
C CYS A 517 14.53 13.03 -20.97
N PHE A 518 15.82 12.80 -21.19
CA PHE A 518 16.87 13.81 -21.04
C PHE A 518 17.74 13.87 -22.29
N GLU A 519 17.96 15.08 -22.82
CA GLU A 519 18.98 15.30 -23.86
C GLU A 519 20.37 15.36 -23.19
N ILE A 520 21.25 14.43 -23.55
CA ILE A 520 22.54 14.23 -22.91
C ILE A 520 23.72 14.43 -23.89
N PRO A 521 24.85 14.98 -23.42
CA PRO A 521 26.10 14.95 -24.16
C PRO A 521 26.64 13.53 -24.30
N LYS A 522 27.34 13.26 -25.40
CA LYS A 522 27.98 11.96 -25.66
C LYS A 522 28.98 11.56 -24.57
N ASP A 523 29.59 12.52 -23.89
CA ASP A 523 30.56 12.28 -22.82
C ASP A 523 29.95 12.20 -21.41
N ALA A 524 28.63 12.08 -21.26
CA ALA A 524 27.97 11.76 -19.99
C ALA A 524 28.04 10.26 -19.70
N ASP A 525 28.45 9.89 -18.49
CA ASP A 525 28.92 8.57 -18.07
C ASP A 525 28.19 8.01 -16.83
N HIS A 526 27.93 8.86 -15.85
CA HIS A 526 27.11 8.59 -14.66
C HIS A 526 25.83 9.44 -14.70
N PHE A 527 24.73 8.95 -14.13
CA PHE A 527 23.45 9.67 -14.08
C PHE A 527 22.84 9.62 -12.68
N LYS A 528 22.45 10.77 -12.14
CA LYS A 528 21.67 10.95 -10.91
C LYS A 528 20.39 11.72 -11.24
N ILE A 529 19.25 11.11 -10.98
CA ILE A 529 17.92 11.68 -11.23
C ILE A 529 17.34 12.16 -9.91
N VAL A 530 16.85 13.39 -9.90
CA VAL A 530 16.01 13.92 -8.82
C VAL A 530 14.64 14.30 -9.37
N THR A 531 13.61 14.18 -8.54
CA THR A 531 12.26 14.69 -8.89
C THR A 531 11.65 15.44 -7.74
N LEU A 532 10.76 16.39 -8.04
CA LEU A 532 9.96 17.07 -7.03
C LEU A 532 8.88 16.13 -6.48
N LEU A 533 8.99 15.79 -5.20
CA LEU A 533 7.98 15.04 -4.45
C LEU A 533 7.04 16.02 -3.71
N PRO A 534 5.72 15.74 -3.67
CA PRO A 534 4.76 16.57 -2.95
C PRO A 534 4.99 16.49 -1.43
N TYR A 535 4.76 17.62 -0.75
CA TYR A 535 4.95 17.73 0.71
C TYR A 535 3.77 17.10 1.47
N TYR A 536 4.03 16.14 2.35
CA TYR A 536 3.05 15.69 3.35
C TYR A 536 3.23 16.49 4.65
N ASN A 537 2.20 17.27 5.00
CA ASN A 537 1.96 17.91 6.32
C ASN A 537 2.96 18.98 6.85
N ASP A 538 2.70 20.27 6.56
CA ASP A 538 2.97 21.39 7.51
C ASP A 538 1.68 22.24 7.67
N PRO A 539 1.06 22.29 8.87
CA PRO A 539 -0.15 23.08 9.13
C PRO A 539 0.00 24.61 9.07
N ARG A 540 1.16 25.18 8.68
CA ARG A 540 1.42 26.64 8.69
C ARG A 540 1.72 27.28 7.34
N SER A 541 1.75 26.50 6.25
CA SER A 541 2.09 27.04 4.91
C SER A 541 0.85 27.50 4.14
N ASP A 542 0.48 28.77 4.31
CA ASP A 542 -0.66 29.42 3.63
C ASP A 542 -0.33 29.84 2.17
N SER A 543 0.53 29.07 1.48
CA SER A 543 1.02 29.37 0.13
C SER A 543 1.25 28.11 -0.72
N ALA A 544 0.87 28.20 -1.99
CA ALA A 544 0.72 27.08 -2.90
C ALA A 544 2.05 26.41 -3.32
N ILE A 545 2.00 25.09 -3.46
CA ILE A 545 3.03 24.23 -4.10
C ILE A 545 4.41 24.31 -3.43
N GLY A 546 4.49 23.83 -2.19
CA GLY A 546 5.73 23.33 -1.61
C GLY A 546 5.96 21.86 -1.98
N GLY A 547 7.18 21.52 -2.39
CA GLY A 547 7.65 20.15 -2.59
C GLY A 547 9.17 20.12 -2.41
N TYR A 548 9.74 18.95 -2.15
CA TYR A 548 11.20 18.79 -2.04
C TYR A 548 11.72 17.95 -3.22
N TYR A 549 12.95 18.24 -3.67
CA TYR A 549 13.61 17.41 -4.66
C TYR A 549 14.34 16.28 -3.95
N ASP A 550 14.04 15.05 -4.32
CA ASP A 550 14.71 13.85 -3.79
C ASP A 550 15.33 13.00 -4.89
N ILE A 551 16.30 12.15 -4.53
CA ILE A 551 17.03 11.26 -5.43
C ILE A 551 16.20 10.01 -5.70
N VAL A 552 15.69 9.90 -6.92
CA VAL A 552 14.81 8.77 -7.31
C VAL A 552 15.54 7.68 -8.07
N ALA A 553 16.69 8.00 -8.67
CA ALA A 553 17.52 7.03 -9.37
C ALA A 553 18.99 7.46 -9.46
N MET A 554 19.90 6.50 -9.33
CA MET A 554 21.32 6.65 -9.69
C MET A 554 21.79 5.42 -10.45
N PHE A 555 22.41 5.62 -11.61
CA PHE A 555 22.91 4.54 -12.48
C PHE A 555 23.97 5.03 -13.47
N ASP A 556 24.76 4.11 -14.01
CA ASP A 556 25.83 4.39 -14.98
C ASP A 556 25.38 4.16 -16.43
N ARG A 557 26.12 4.72 -17.39
CA ARG A 557 25.89 4.52 -18.82
C ARG A 557 26.21 3.11 -19.31
N LEU A 558 27.24 2.47 -18.74
CA LEU A 558 27.47 1.01 -18.84
C LEU A 558 26.24 0.21 -18.39
N GLY A 559 25.45 0.82 -17.52
CA GLY A 559 24.17 0.36 -17.04
C GLY A 559 23.21 -0.13 -18.10
N ILE A 560 23.11 0.66 -19.18
CA ILE A 560 22.06 0.59 -20.19
C ILE A 560 22.42 -0.44 -21.29
N GLY A 561 23.70 -0.73 -21.47
CA GLY A 561 24.23 -1.66 -22.46
C GLY A 561 25.62 -1.24 -22.94
N GLU A 562 26.46 -2.19 -23.37
CA GLU A 562 27.78 -1.87 -23.96
C GLU A 562 27.65 -1.08 -25.27
N ASP A 563 26.55 -1.26 -26.00
CA ASP A 563 26.18 -0.53 -27.22
C ASP A 563 25.73 0.91 -26.95
N ALA A 564 25.27 1.19 -25.73
CA ALA A 564 24.88 2.52 -25.26
C ALA A 564 26.08 3.41 -24.94
N LEU A 565 27.31 2.87 -24.79
CA LEU A 565 28.52 3.68 -24.60
C LEU A 565 28.76 4.67 -25.76
N PRO A 566 29.38 5.82 -25.50
CA PRO A 566 29.82 6.69 -26.58
C PRO A 566 30.91 5.96 -27.34
N GLN A 567 30.62 5.63 -28.61
CA GLN A 567 31.63 5.05 -29.47
C GLN A 567 32.76 6.07 -29.62
N PRO A 568 34.03 5.65 -29.47
CA PRO A 568 35.17 6.49 -29.84
C PRO A 568 34.94 7.06 -31.24
N ALA A 569 35.33 8.32 -31.44
CA ALA A 569 35.19 8.92 -32.76
C ALA A 569 35.98 8.10 -33.79
N GLU A 570 35.26 7.67 -34.82
CA GLU A 570 35.70 7.05 -36.07
C GLU A 570 35.76 5.50 -36.22
N GLU A 571 35.28 5.12 -37.41
CA GLU A 571 35.37 3.86 -38.15
C GLU A 571 34.65 2.59 -37.64
N THR A 572 33.51 2.35 -38.31
CA THR A 572 32.74 1.10 -38.39
C THR A 572 33.58 -0.17 -38.37
N ASN A 573 33.33 -1.07 -37.42
CA ASN A 573 33.70 -2.49 -37.56
C ASN A 573 32.64 -3.41 -36.92
N GLN A 574 31.99 -4.21 -37.76
CA GLN A 574 31.24 -5.39 -37.33
C GLN A 574 32.13 -6.64 -37.47
N GLY A 575 32.20 -7.45 -36.41
CA GLY A 575 32.83 -8.78 -36.43
C GLY A 575 34.32 -8.76 -36.07
N GLY A 576 34.76 -9.75 -35.28
CA GLY A 576 36.14 -9.83 -34.79
C GLY A 576 37.16 -9.94 -35.92
N GLY A 577 37.95 -8.89 -36.12
CA GLY A 577 39.05 -8.82 -37.09
C GLY A 577 40.38 -9.36 -36.53
N CYS A 578 41.29 -9.77 -37.41
CA CYS A 578 42.62 -10.25 -37.02
C CYS A 578 43.56 -9.05 -36.73
N LEU A 579 43.28 -8.29 -35.66
CA LEU A 579 43.85 -6.97 -35.38
C LEU A 579 45.37 -6.84 -35.57
N ILE A 580 46.15 -7.80 -35.08
CA ILE A 580 47.62 -7.84 -35.27
C ILE A 580 47.93 -7.93 -36.77
N ALA A 581 47.39 -8.93 -37.48
CA ALA A 581 47.63 -9.09 -38.91
C ALA A 581 47.11 -7.88 -39.73
N THR A 582 45.98 -7.28 -39.36
CA THR A 582 45.47 -6.03 -39.93
C THR A 582 46.48 -4.89 -39.76
N ALA A 583 47.08 -4.71 -38.58
CA ALA A 583 48.14 -3.73 -38.34
C ALA A 583 49.42 -4.05 -39.13
N THR A 584 49.84 -5.32 -39.16
CA THR A 584 51.03 -5.81 -39.86
C THR A 584 50.96 -5.62 -41.37
N PHE A 585 49.84 -6.00 -42.01
CA PHE A 585 49.67 -5.95 -43.47
C PHE A 585 48.96 -4.67 -43.95
N GLY A 586 48.47 -3.84 -43.02
CA GLY A 586 47.98 -2.48 -43.27
C GLY A 586 46.53 -2.36 -43.72
N SER A 587 45.79 -3.47 -43.84
CA SER A 587 44.36 -3.46 -44.15
C SER A 587 43.70 -4.78 -43.77
N GLU A 588 42.44 -4.72 -43.31
CA GLU A 588 41.54 -5.89 -43.18
C GLU A 588 41.41 -6.65 -44.50
N MET A 589 41.47 -5.93 -45.64
CA MET A 589 41.33 -6.46 -47.00
C MET A 589 42.65 -6.95 -47.60
N ALA A 590 43.76 -6.92 -46.83
CA ALA A 590 45.03 -7.47 -47.31
C ALA A 590 44.88 -8.99 -47.55
N PRO A 591 45.43 -9.56 -48.65
CA PRO A 591 45.28 -10.98 -48.97
C PRO A 591 45.70 -11.94 -47.83
N GLN A 592 46.71 -11.55 -47.06
CA GLN A 592 47.20 -12.28 -45.89
C GLN A 592 46.19 -12.32 -44.74
N VAL A 593 45.42 -11.25 -44.56
CA VAL A 593 44.41 -11.13 -43.50
C VAL A 593 43.13 -11.85 -43.91
N GLN A 594 42.73 -11.72 -45.18
CA GLN A 594 41.59 -12.46 -45.73
C GLN A 594 41.82 -13.98 -45.70
N LEU A 595 43.03 -14.46 -46.03
CA LEU A 595 43.39 -15.88 -45.88
C LEU A 595 43.15 -16.42 -44.45
N LEU A 596 43.52 -15.64 -43.42
CA LEU A 596 43.30 -16.03 -42.02
C LEU A 596 41.82 -16.04 -41.65
N ARG A 597 41.04 -15.06 -42.14
CA ARG A 597 39.58 -14.99 -41.93
C ARG A 597 38.88 -16.16 -42.61
N GLU A 598 39.18 -16.44 -43.88
CA GLU A 598 38.62 -17.57 -44.62
C GLU A 598 38.94 -18.91 -43.96
N LEU A 599 40.19 -19.12 -43.51
CA LEU A 599 40.56 -20.35 -42.82
C LEU A 599 39.84 -20.50 -41.47
N ARG A 600 39.71 -19.40 -40.70
CA ARG A 600 38.93 -19.40 -39.46
C ARG A 600 37.46 -19.72 -39.72
N ASP A 601 36.82 -18.98 -40.62
CA ASP A 601 35.37 -18.96 -40.80
C ASP A 601 34.86 -20.17 -41.60
N ASN A 602 35.62 -20.62 -42.62
CA ASN A 602 35.22 -21.71 -43.52
C ASN A 602 35.87 -23.06 -43.19
N THR A 603 36.90 -23.11 -42.33
CA THR A 603 37.56 -24.38 -41.93
C THR A 603 37.49 -24.64 -40.44
N VAL A 604 37.93 -23.71 -39.59
CA VAL A 604 38.04 -23.95 -38.15
C VAL A 604 36.65 -23.94 -37.48
N LEU A 605 35.87 -22.86 -37.66
CA LEU A 605 34.54 -22.70 -37.05
C LEU A 605 33.49 -23.70 -37.58
N GLN A 606 33.73 -24.32 -38.73
CA GLN A 606 32.87 -25.39 -39.28
C GLN A 606 33.06 -26.74 -38.57
N THR A 607 34.03 -26.86 -37.65
CA THR A 607 34.25 -28.06 -36.84
C THR A 607 33.92 -27.78 -35.37
N GLU A 608 33.26 -28.72 -34.70
CA GLU A 608 32.85 -28.57 -33.30
C GLU A 608 34.06 -28.33 -32.36
N SER A 609 35.14 -29.09 -32.57
CA SER A 609 36.41 -28.92 -31.87
C SER A 609 37.10 -27.59 -32.20
N GLY A 610 37.01 -27.11 -33.44
CA GLY A 610 37.56 -25.83 -33.85
C GLY A 610 36.78 -24.64 -33.30
N SER A 611 35.45 -24.71 -33.24
CA SER A 611 34.62 -23.69 -32.60
C SER A 611 34.94 -23.57 -31.10
N ALA A 612 35.01 -24.69 -30.38
CA ALA A 612 35.39 -24.71 -28.96
C ALA A 612 36.81 -24.17 -28.72
N PHE A 613 37.77 -24.51 -29.58
CA PHE A 613 39.12 -23.91 -29.54
C PHE A 613 39.07 -22.40 -29.79
N MET A 614 38.32 -21.94 -30.80
CA MET A 614 38.23 -20.53 -31.15
C MET A 614 37.58 -19.68 -30.07
N THR A 615 36.64 -20.20 -29.28
CA THR A 615 36.08 -19.48 -28.12
C THR A 615 37.19 -19.13 -27.11
N GLY A 616 37.99 -20.12 -26.69
CA GLY A 616 39.11 -19.89 -25.76
C GLY A 616 40.25 -19.08 -26.38
N PHE A 617 40.59 -19.34 -27.64
CA PHE A 617 41.62 -18.61 -28.38
C PHE A 617 41.24 -17.13 -28.56
N ASN A 618 39.99 -16.81 -28.90
CA ASN A 618 39.54 -15.43 -29.06
C ASN A 618 39.65 -14.66 -27.74
N GLN A 619 39.21 -15.24 -26.61
CA GLN A 619 39.32 -14.61 -25.30
C GLN A 619 40.78 -14.31 -24.93
N PHE A 620 41.70 -15.24 -25.23
CA PHE A 620 43.13 -15.01 -25.01
C PHE A 620 43.70 -13.96 -25.98
N TYR A 621 43.44 -14.11 -27.29
CA TYR A 621 43.94 -13.24 -28.35
C TYR A 621 43.53 -11.78 -28.15
N TYR A 622 42.23 -11.52 -27.99
CA TYR A 622 41.72 -10.16 -27.84
C TYR A 622 42.07 -9.51 -26.49
N SER A 623 42.56 -10.25 -25.50
CA SER A 623 43.05 -9.65 -24.25
C SER A 623 44.39 -8.91 -24.39
N PHE A 624 45.15 -9.16 -25.47
CA PHE A 624 46.41 -8.45 -25.76
C PHE A 624 46.53 -7.90 -27.19
N SER A 625 45.76 -8.42 -28.17
CA SER A 625 45.92 -8.04 -29.58
C SER A 625 45.70 -6.55 -29.89
N PRO A 626 44.80 -5.79 -29.21
CA PRO A 626 44.66 -4.35 -29.48
C PRO A 626 45.94 -3.60 -29.15
N TYR A 627 46.52 -3.82 -27.97
CA TYR A 627 47.75 -3.17 -27.52
C TYR A 627 48.95 -3.46 -28.44
N ILE A 628 49.04 -4.69 -28.97
CA ILE A 628 50.09 -5.04 -29.95
C ILE A 628 49.84 -4.35 -31.30
N ALA A 629 48.58 -4.33 -31.77
CA ALA A 629 48.22 -3.67 -33.03
C ALA A 629 48.46 -2.15 -33.00
N ASP A 630 48.20 -1.49 -31.87
CA ASP A 630 48.52 -0.08 -31.68
C ASP A 630 50.03 0.16 -31.61
N TYR A 631 50.77 -0.71 -30.90
CA TYR A 631 52.23 -0.63 -30.87
C TYR A 631 52.88 -0.84 -32.26
N GLU A 632 52.29 -1.68 -33.13
CA GLU A 632 52.68 -1.81 -34.54
C GLU A 632 52.40 -0.55 -35.38
N ARG A 633 51.29 0.16 -35.11
CA ARG A 633 50.96 1.43 -35.79
C ARG A 633 51.95 2.53 -35.41
N GLU A 634 52.34 2.58 -34.14
CA GLU A 634 53.30 3.56 -33.61
C GLU A 634 54.76 3.25 -33.98
N ASN A 635 55.14 1.97 -34.14
CA ASN A 635 56.53 1.54 -34.29
C ASN A 635 56.77 0.74 -35.59
N PRO A 636 57.12 1.40 -36.72
CA PRO A 636 57.35 0.74 -38.02
C PRO A 636 58.40 -0.39 -38.00
N ALA A 637 59.41 -0.30 -37.14
CA ALA A 637 60.43 -1.35 -37.00
C ALA A 637 59.88 -2.61 -36.28
N PHE A 638 58.96 -2.42 -35.33
CA PHE A 638 58.26 -3.53 -34.68
C PHE A 638 57.29 -4.21 -35.66
N LYS A 639 56.53 -3.42 -36.43
CA LYS A 639 55.65 -3.91 -37.49
C LYS A 639 56.36 -4.82 -38.52
N GLU A 640 57.52 -4.43 -39.03
CA GLU A 640 58.29 -5.30 -39.94
C GLU A 640 58.85 -6.55 -39.23
N THR A 641 59.09 -6.50 -37.92
CA THR A 641 59.46 -7.68 -37.12
C THR A 641 58.29 -8.66 -36.98
N VAL A 642 57.08 -8.17 -36.68
CA VAL A 642 55.85 -8.99 -36.63
C VAL A 642 55.56 -9.58 -38.01
N LYS A 643 55.73 -8.81 -39.09
CA LYS A 643 55.58 -9.27 -40.48
C LYS A 643 56.52 -10.40 -40.84
N LEU A 644 57.79 -10.31 -40.44
CA LEU A 644 58.76 -11.39 -40.62
C LEU A 644 58.40 -12.65 -39.81
N ALA A 645 57.80 -12.50 -38.62
CA ALA A 645 57.35 -13.62 -37.81
C ALA A 645 56.07 -14.30 -38.36
N LEU A 646 55.11 -13.52 -38.89
CA LEU A 646 53.85 -14.05 -39.46
C LEU A 646 54.01 -14.65 -40.85
N THR A 647 54.97 -14.20 -41.65
CA THR A 647 55.12 -14.64 -43.05
C THR A 647 55.33 -16.17 -43.18
N PRO A 648 56.24 -16.84 -42.42
CA PRO A 648 56.41 -18.29 -42.49
C PRO A 648 55.14 -19.09 -42.15
N LEU A 649 54.36 -18.62 -41.17
CA LEU A 649 53.09 -19.23 -40.77
C LEU A 649 52.07 -19.16 -41.91
N LEU A 650 51.87 -17.98 -42.49
CA LEU A 650 50.97 -17.77 -43.63
C LEU A 650 51.38 -18.62 -44.83
N THR A 651 52.67 -18.67 -45.19
CA THR A 651 53.14 -19.50 -46.30
C THR A 651 52.98 -21.00 -46.05
N SER A 652 53.02 -21.44 -44.78
CA SER A 652 52.77 -22.84 -44.42
C SER A 652 51.29 -23.19 -44.56
N LEU A 653 50.40 -22.27 -44.17
CA LEU A 653 48.94 -22.43 -44.32
C LEU A 653 48.51 -22.49 -45.78
N THR A 654 49.10 -21.68 -46.68
CA THR A 654 48.83 -21.76 -48.13
C THR A 654 49.34 -23.03 -48.81
N LEU A 655 50.21 -23.81 -48.15
CA LEU A 655 50.71 -25.11 -48.66
C LEU A 655 49.92 -26.32 -48.11
N LEU A 656 48.97 -26.07 -47.20
CA LEU A 656 48.10 -27.08 -46.58
C LEU A 656 46.66 -27.02 -47.11
N GLN A 657 46.38 -26.11 -48.04
CA GLN A 657 45.16 -26.04 -48.87
C GLN A 657 45.38 -26.77 -50.20
#